data_AF-A0AAE0FHN3-F1
#
_entry.id   AF-A0AAE0FHN3-F1
#
_cell.length_a   1.000
_cell.length_b   1.000
_cell.length_c   1.000
_cell.angle_alpha   90.00
_cell.angle_beta   90.00
_cell.angle_gamma   90.00
#
_symmetry.space_group_name_H-M   'P 1'
#
loop_
_entity.id
_entity.type
_entity.pdbx_description
1 polymer ?
#
loop_
_entity_poly.entity_id
_entity_poly.type
_entity_poly.pdbx_seq_one_letter_code
_entity_poly.pdbx_strand_id
1 'polypeptide(L)'
;MGCGVHSREQCPPDAVNTDDLQEPLRKGAQTPPPDASTKMPSSRQSQLAEKKLAWAAPDVPGPKATAAVCTVELAESQEARPLDRQESEVETVAAESSAEKRRHSALQIGTTWHHHAMSNTLSTEEPTEAGLCRSSLAVRCQFLSLCWVPFIKELAGLSQSIRARVDAGYTVDSRFPIRGRNLQMLIERSLTLTELWYGRGRGNLCRLYAWFVDAMELCGVTAYQWTAVPTHLSEDGWLQVVDGKTRSSFLQVLRGRDAERSATGSMSQKQGESAIDNTTLSNVMHPSEARRLLGVRLVRRFLMRTVQLRQQRHLRHIGAHIGLDLLLQKPKFVAMVLATLRPADLQELRIEPSNVSWRALCERGTLLTDWGQIPAQDQCAITALLNSHFRINTKAAEKEGQRRDGSACSEGAAGPVDGLGTFERFVAFCKGHPGQFFGGSRAHHTMVLVAGMWSGHVAIVRRSVLEKFTHAKYLALPWVRSVPLESDTGVVVRAVGTREFSRVRANECPYASLHAMSIAGGGSSEQMDLVYELNIPLDPAARLGNWGLTDVEKICNEAKLLNPMVARHPDGDGQAPDARGKLASGTVIVHEEDGLVSEVAEKCGTDESNGDGMTSLILPGDEGFDVGQNPKVGSSIGATQHTQIWRGGLADYPVYQLHSVAGARREPGLGGARVDIVPVGAASEDAVLVKVLCSDPAAPAIQRFLSGLKRALLGHYGGAQHCDLLVKAMGDGVGGFVVVLVPLAQLEKGNAPHGYFNPLLKAHQAQFDLAVPCIDTGKGCGVWMLNNLEHKQQCLQNGEGSVRRLYDFCRCPGAYVVIKKYLDTWRQQQ
;
A
#
# COMPACT_ATOMS: atom_id res chain seq x y z
N MET A 1 23.16 -1.79 -71.72
CA MET A 1 21.79 -1.38 -72.05
C MET A 1 21.41 -0.27 -71.10
N GLY A 2 21.36 0.95 -71.61
CA GLY A 2 20.96 2.12 -70.84
C GLY A 2 19.45 2.33 -70.90
N CYS A 3 18.92 3.01 -69.89
CA CYS A 3 17.82 3.96 -70.00
C CYS A 3 17.75 4.71 -68.66
N GLY A 4 18.07 5.99 -68.68
CA GLY A 4 17.67 6.92 -67.62
C GLY A 4 16.23 7.40 -67.87
N VAL A 5 15.74 8.23 -66.94
CA VAL A 5 15.24 9.60 -67.19
C VAL A 5 14.39 10.11 -66.00
N HIS A 6 14.77 11.30 -65.51
CA HIS A 6 14.03 12.36 -64.79
C HIS A 6 13.40 12.11 -63.40
N SER A 7 13.17 13.13 -62.56
CA SER A 7 13.93 14.27 -62.04
C SER A 7 12.97 15.07 -61.16
N ARG A 8 13.46 15.52 -59.99
CA ARG A 8 12.99 16.65 -59.16
C ARG A 8 11.53 16.65 -58.63
N GLU A 9 11.41 16.70 -57.31
CA GLU A 9 10.96 17.92 -56.63
C GLU A 9 11.41 17.94 -55.15
N GLN A 10 11.69 19.15 -54.68
CA GLN A 10 12.31 19.50 -53.40
C GLN A 10 11.23 19.80 -52.34
N CYS A 11 11.46 19.40 -51.08
CA CYS A 11 11.20 20.21 -49.88
C CYS A 11 11.80 19.54 -48.61
N PRO A 12 12.13 20.30 -47.55
CA PRO A 12 13.19 20.01 -46.58
C PRO A 12 12.74 19.17 -45.37
N PRO A 13 13.67 18.66 -44.53
CA PRO A 13 13.32 18.00 -43.28
C PRO A 13 12.97 19.04 -42.22
N ASP A 14 11.75 18.91 -41.66
CA ASP A 14 11.35 19.63 -40.47
C ASP A 14 12.24 19.23 -39.29
N ALA A 15 12.83 20.24 -38.67
CA ALA A 15 13.51 20.18 -37.40
C ALA A 15 12.53 19.67 -36.34
N VAL A 16 12.84 18.51 -35.74
CA VAL A 16 12.16 18.07 -34.52
C VAL A 16 12.63 18.95 -33.39
N ASN A 17 11.73 19.84 -32.97
CA ASN A 17 11.88 20.76 -31.87
C ASN A 17 11.98 19.98 -30.55
N THR A 18 13.20 19.82 -30.03
CA THR A 18 13.45 19.32 -28.67
C THR A 18 13.42 20.50 -27.70
N ASP A 19 12.23 21.04 -27.46
CA ASP A 19 11.98 22.03 -26.41
C ASP A 19 10.58 21.78 -25.86
N ASP A 20 10.48 20.83 -24.92
CA ASP A 20 9.39 20.74 -23.93
C ASP A 20 9.76 19.71 -22.83
N LEU A 21 10.84 20.02 -22.11
CA LEU A 21 11.10 19.49 -20.77
C LEU A 21 11.48 20.66 -19.87
N GLN A 22 10.51 21.53 -19.57
CA GLN A 22 10.65 22.48 -18.47
C GLN A 22 10.37 21.78 -17.15
N GLU A 23 11.45 21.56 -16.39
CA GLU A 23 11.43 21.28 -14.96
C GLU A 23 10.79 22.44 -14.17
N PRO A 24 10.11 22.18 -13.05
CA PRO A 24 9.69 23.24 -12.15
C PRO A 24 10.91 23.83 -11.42
N LEU A 25 11.19 25.10 -11.71
CA LEU A 25 12.15 25.97 -11.04
C LEU A 25 12.14 25.78 -9.51
N ARG A 26 13.26 25.28 -8.98
CA ARG A 26 13.59 25.30 -7.56
C ARG A 26 13.74 26.76 -7.09
N LYS A 27 12.93 27.16 -6.11
CA LYS A 27 13.19 28.38 -5.33
C LYS A 27 14.50 28.21 -4.58
N GLY A 28 15.43 29.13 -4.80
CA GLY A 28 16.74 29.16 -4.15
C GLY A 28 16.61 29.26 -2.64
N ALA A 29 17.28 28.34 -1.94
CA ALA A 29 17.57 28.49 -0.52
C ALA A 29 18.68 29.54 -0.38
N GLN A 30 18.34 30.70 0.16
CA GLN A 30 19.32 31.66 0.64
C GLN A 30 19.94 31.08 1.92
N THR A 31 21.24 30.80 1.87
CA THR A 31 22.10 30.60 3.03
C THR A 31 22.09 31.86 3.91
N PRO A 32 21.89 31.76 5.23
CA PRO A 32 22.17 32.89 6.12
C PRO A 32 23.69 33.08 6.30
N PRO A 33 24.16 34.32 6.52
CA PRO A 33 25.58 34.60 6.74
C PRO A 33 26.04 34.14 8.13
N PRO A 34 27.35 33.91 8.34
CA PRO A 34 27.90 33.51 9.63
C PRO A 34 28.18 34.72 10.55
N ASP A 35 28.25 34.38 11.84
CA ASP A 35 28.83 35.10 12.97
C ASP A 35 28.08 36.30 13.59
N ALA A 36 27.67 36.11 14.84
CA ALA A 36 28.18 36.95 15.94
C ALA A 36 28.03 36.22 17.27
N SER A 37 29.18 36.04 17.92
CA SER A 37 29.33 35.58 19.29
C SER A 37 28.54 36.43 20.27
N THR A 38 27.81 35.79 21.19
CA THR A 38 27.42 36.43 22.45
C THR A 38 27.50 35.40 23.57
N LYS A 39 28.45 35.64 24.47
CA LYS A 39 28.55 35.02 25.78
C LYS A 39 27.21 35.18 26.51
N MET A 40 26.70 34.11 27.11
CA MET A 40 25.74 34.18 28.20
C MET A 40 26.25 33.35 29.37
N PRO A 41 26.19 33.88 30.60
CA PRO A 41 26.76 33.27 31.78
C PRO A 41 25.82 32.22 32.40
N SER A 42 26.43 31.48 33.31
CA SER A 42 25.90 30.41 34.14
C SER A 42 24.72 30.78 35.05
N SER A 43 24.02 29.72 35.44
CA SER A 43 23.17 29.56 36.64
C SER A 43 21.73 30.07 36.57
N ARG A 44 20.76 29.14 36.62
CA ARG A 44 20.02 28.85 37.85
C ARG A 44 19.15 27.59 37.74
N GLN A 45 19.19 26.88 38.85
CA GLN A 45 18.53 25.63 39.19
C GLN A 45 17.00 25.73 39.21
N SER A 46 16.38 24.64 38.73
CA SER A 46 15.19 23.95 39.26
C SER A 46 14.21 24.70 40.14
N GLN A 47 12.95 24.75 39.70
CA GLN A 47 11.76 24.27 40.41
C GLN A 47 10.51 24.64 39.59
N LEU A 48 9.76 23.66 39.09
CA LEU A 48 8.35 23.90 38.76
C LEU A 48 7.51 22.68 39.13
N ALA A 49 6.71 22.93 40.17
CA ALA A 49 5.74 22.05 40.77
C ALA A 49 4.50 21.89 39.87
N GLU A 50 3.87 20.73 40.02
CA GLU A 50 2.55 20.39 39.51
C GLU A 50 1.51 21.48 39.86
N LYS A 51 0.83 22.01 38.84
CA LYS A 51 -0.48 22.66 39.02
C LYS A 51 -1.50 22.02 38.10
N LYS A 52 -2.36 21.20 38.70
CA LYS A 52 -3.67 20.81 38.15
C LYS A 52 -4.51 22.06 37.99
N LEU A 53 -4.88 22.40 36.77
CA LEU A 53 -5.92 23.40 36.49
C LEU A 53 -7.27 22.68 36.36
N ALA A 54 -8.12 22.87 37.37
CA ALA A 54 -9.54 22.64 37.28
C ALA A 54 -10.17 23.78 36.46
N TRP A 55 -10.92 23.45 35.41
CA TRP A 55 -11.73 24.41 34.67
C TRP A 55 -13.04 24.65 35.42
N ALA A 56 -13.24 25.88 35.89
CA ALA A 56 -14.54 26.41 36.28
C ALA A 56 -15.20 27.04 35.04
N ALA A 57 -16.44 26.63 34.75
CA ALA A 57 -17.25 27.24 33.70
C ALA A 57 -17.85 28.57 34.19
N PRO A 58 -17.87 29.64 33.38
CA PRO A 58 -18.70 30.79 33.66
C PRO A 58 -20.11 30.60 33.08
N ASP A 59 -21.12 30.90 33.89
CA ASP A 59 -22.52 31.06 33.49
C ASP A 59 -22.66 32.16 32.44
N VAL A 60 -23.22 31.81 31.27
CA VAL A 60 -23.65 32.77 30.24
C VAL A 60 -25.08 32.39 29.80
N PRO A 61 -26.00 33.36 29.64
CA PRO A 61 -27.39 33.07 29.30
C PRO A 61 -27.50 32.62 27.84
N GLY A 62 -28.18 31.50 27.62
CA GLY A 62 -28.33 30.90 26.30
C GLY A 62 -29.19 31.72 25.33
N PRO A 63 -28.81 31.83 24.05
CA PRO A 63 -29.73 32.21 22.99
C PRO A 63 -30.34 30.97 22.33
N LYS A 64 -31.61 31.11 21.95
CA LYS A 64 -32.45 30.10 21.30
C LYS A 64 -31.79 29.55 20.03
N ALA A 65 -31.50 28.26 20.00
CA ALA A 65 -31.07 27.55 18.81
C ALA A 65 -32.29 27.24 17.93
N THR A 66 -32.38 27.87 16.76
CA THR A 66 -33.20 27.37 15.64
C THR A 66 -32.37 26.32 14.88
N ALA A 67 -32.70 25.05 15.09
CA ALA A 67 -32.21 23.97 14.25
C ALA A 67 -32.94 24.04 12.89
N ALA A 68 -32.24 24.54 11.86
CA ALA A 68 -32.69 24.39 10.48
C ALA A 68 -32.41 22.95 10.03
N VAL A 69 -33.39 22.06 10.23
CA VAL A 69 -33.48 20.80 9.50
C VAL A 69 -33.86 21.15 8.07
N CYS A 70 -32.96 20.87 7.14
CA CYS A 70 -33.20 21.05 5.72
C CYS A 70 -34.06 19.87 5.22
N THR A 71 -35.38 19.96 5.40
CA THR A 71 -36.36 19.15 4.67
C THR A 71 -36.57 19.76 3.30
N VAL A 72 -36.30 18.98 2.25
CA VAL A 72 -36.67 19.32 0.87
C VAL A 72 -38.18 19.16 0.76
N GLU A 73 -38.93 20.27 0.86
CA GLU A 73 -40.34 20.31 0.47
C GLU A 73 -40.43 20.30 -1.05
N LEU A 74 -40.92 19.19 -1.60
CA LEU A 74 -41.42 19.12 -2.97
C LEU A 74 -42.85 19.65 -2.96
N ALA A 75 -43.08 20.73 -3.70
CA ALA A 75 -44.39 21.31 -3.88
C ALA A 75 -45.31 20.32 -4.63
N GLU A 76 -46.41 19.94 -3.98
CA GLU A 76 -47.54 19.23 -4.58
C GLU A 76 -48.34 20.20 -5.46
N SER A 77 -48.55 19.85 -6.73
CA SER A 77 -49.67 20.34 -7.53
C SER A 77 -50.69 19.22 -7.64
N GLN A 78 -51.87 19.44 -7.06
CA GLN A 78 -53.01 18.55 -7.10
C GLN A 78 -53.56 18.41 -8.52
N GLU A 79 -53.71 17.17 -8.99
CA GLU A 79 -54.93 16.71 -9.68
C GLU A 79 -55.01 15.18 -9.62
N ALA A 80 -56.16 14.69 -9.17
CA ALA A 80 -56.39 13.34 -8.69
C ALA A 80 -56.66 12.31 -9.80
N ARG A 81 -56.11 11.08 -9.65
CA ARG A 81 -56.78 9.79 -9.97
C ARG A 81 -56.22 8.66 -9.08
N PRO A 82 -57.04 7.74 -8.56
CA PRO A 82 -56.57 6.66 -7.70
C PRO A 82 -56.18 5.44 -8.56
N LEU A 83 -55.05 4.83 -8.24
CA LEU A 83 -54.73 3.46 -8.67
C LEU A 83 -53.90 2.78 -7.58
N ASP A 84 -54.55 1.86 -6.88
CA ASP A 84 -53.94 0.87 -6.00
C ASP A 84 -52.75 0.20 -6.70
N ARG A 85 -51.52 0.51 -6.24
CA ARG A 85 -50.29 -0.29 -6.41
C ARG A 85 -49.11 0.50 -5.85
N GLN A 86 -48.93 0.49 -4.53
CA GLN A 86 -47.74 1.06 -3.90
C GLN A 86 -47.07 0.18 -2.84
N GLU A 87 -47.32 -1.13 -2.86
CA GLU A 87 -46.66 -2.08 -1.93
C GLU A 87 -45.44 -2.81 -2.55
N SER A 88 -45.22 -2.79 -3.87
CA SER A 88 -44.11 -3.56 -4.50
C SER A 88 -42.75 -2.84 -4.58
N GLU A 89 -42.69 -1.53 -4.33
CA GLU A 89 -41.47 -0.73 -4.48
C GLU A 89 -40.58 -0.73 -3.22
N VAL A 90 -41.13 -1.06 -2.06
CA VAL A 90 -40.39 -1.17 -0.79
C VAL A 90 -39.67 -2.53 -0.67
N GLU A 91 -40.22 -3.60 -1.27
CA GLU A 91 -39.66 -4.96 -1.19
C GLU A 91 -38.35 -5.13 -1.97
N THR A 92 -38.14 -4.38 -3.06
CA THR A 92 -36.93 -4.54 -3.90
C THR A 92 -35.70 -3.85 -3.33
N VAL A 93 -35.85 -2.75 -2.58
CA VAL A 93 -34.75 -2.14 -1.79
C VAL A 93 -34.35 -3.07 -0.64
N ALA A 94 -35.32 -3.76 -0.05
CA ALA A 94 -35.07 -4.79 0.94
C ALA A 94 -34.34 -5.99 0.32
N ALA A 95 -34.61 -6.40 -0.92
CA ALA A 95 -34.03 -7.59 -1.54
C ALA A 95 -32.52 -7.50 -1.86
N GLU A 96 -32.02 -6.40 -2.41
CA GLU A 96 -30.58 -6.22 -2.68
C GLU A 96 -29.79 -5.93 -1.39
N SER A 97 -30.35 -5.12 -0.49
CA SER A 97 -29.85 -4.98 0.88
C SER A 97 -29.85 -6.33 1.59
N SER A 98 -30.86 -7.18 1.34
CA SER A 98 -30.96 -8.54 1.88
C SER A 98 -29.98 -9.49 1.21
N ALA A 99 -29.64 -9.37 -0.07
CA ALA A 99 -28.63 -10.21 -0.72
C ALA A 99 -27.22 -9.85 -0.23
N GLU A 100 -26.90 -8.56 -0.10
CA GLU A 100 -25.63 -8.10 0.49
C GLU A 100 -25.59 -8.39 2.00
N LYS A 101 -26.70 -8.22 2.74
CA LYS A 101 -26.84 -8.66 4.14
C LYS A 101 -26.82 -10.17 4.29
N ARG A 102 -27.30 -10.96 3.34
CA ARG A 102 -27.24 -12.43 3.35
C ARG A 102 -25.84 -12.92 3.04
N ARG A 103 -25.09 -12.24 2.16
CA ARG A 103 -23.65 -12.49 1.98
C ARG A 103 -22.86 -12.07 3.21
N HIS A 104 -23.17 -10.91 3.80
CA HIS A 104 -22.59 -10.47 5.07
C HIS A 104 -22.95 -11.40 6.23
N SER A 105 -24.19 -11.87 6.26
CA SER A 105 -24.67 -12.87 7.22
C SER A 105 -24.03 -14.20 6.91
N ALA A 106 -23.78 -14.61 5.67
CA ALA A 106 -23.06 -15.83 5.35
C ALA A 106 -21.58 -15.76 5.77
N LEU A 107 -20.94 -14.58 5.67
CA LEU A 107 -19.65 -14.28 6.27
C LEU A 107 -19.71 -14.36 7.81
N GLN A 108 -20.72 -13.77 8.44
CA GLN A 108 -20.92 -13.80 9.89
C GLN A 108 -21.34 -15.20 10.43
N ILE A 109 -22.12 -15.94 9.66
CA ILE A 109 -22.61 -17.30 9.90
C ILE A 109 -21.44 -18.26 9.70
N GLY A 110 -20.59 -18.06 8.69
CA GLY A 110 -19.32 -18.75 8.56
C GLY A 110 -18.45 -18.57 9.81
N THR A 111 -18.30 -17.34 10.31
CA THR A 111 -17.55 -17.10 11.56
C THR A 111 -18.20 -17.75 12.78
N THR A 112 -19.53 -17.75 12.91
CA THR A 112 -20.22 -18.35 14.07
C THR A 112 -20.31 -19.88 14.00
N TRP A 113 -20.45 -20.47 12.81
CA TRP A 113 -20.37 -21.92 12.60
C TRP A 113 -18.97 -22.46 12.83
N HIS A 114 -17.94 -21.71 12.44
CA HIS A 114 -16.56 -22.07 12.75
C HIS A 114 -16.32 -22.08 14.27
N HIS A 115 -16.85 -21.12 15.03
CA HIS A 115 -16.74 -21.13 16.49
C HIS A 115 -17.37 -22.38 17.13
N HIS A 116 -18.55 -22.81 16.69
CA HIS A 116 -19.22 -23.99 17.25
C HIS A 116 -18.56 -25.32 16.85
N ALA A 117 -18.10 -25.46 15.60
CA ALA A 117 -17.40 -26.67 15.13
C ALA A 117 -15.99 -26.81 15.73
N MET A 118 -15.31 -25.69 15.99
CA MET A 118 -14.00 -25.69 16.64
C MET A 118 -14.08 -26.08 18.12
N SER A 119 -15.12 -25.64 18.83
CA SER A 119 -15.29 -25.83 20.29
C SER A 119 -15.25 -27.30 20.75
N ASN A 120 -15.76 -28.24 19.96
CA ASN A 120 -15.83 -29.65 20.38
C ASN A 120 -14.62 -30.51 20.00
N THR A 121 -13.72 -30.04 19.13
CA THR A 121 -12.64 -30.88 18.58
C THR A 121 -11.25 -30.25 18.60
N LEU A 122 -11.18 -28.92 18.56
CA LEU A 122 -9.96 -28.14 18.78
C LEU A 122 -10.17 -27.34 20.07
N SER A 123 -10.18 -28.04 21.22
CA SER A 123 -10.43 -27.48 22.56
C SER A 123 -9.43 -26.38 22.98
N THR A 124 -8.45 -26.02 22.16
CA THR A 124 -7.51 -24.94 22.45
C THR A 124 -8.07 -23.63 21.91
N GLU A 125 -8.91 -22.96 22.71
CA GLU A 125 -9.30 -21.57 22.42
C GLU A 125 -8.07 -20.64 22.39
N GLU A 126 -6.99 -21.02 23.07
CA GLU A 126 -5.74 -20.27 23.07
C GLU A 126 -4.60 -20.98 22.30
N PRO A 127 -3.82 -20.23 21.49
CA PRO A 127 -2.58 -20.72 20.92
C PRO A 127 -1.60 -21.23 21.98
N THR A 128 -1.05 -22.43 21.77
CA THR A 128 0.04 -22.94 22.61
C THR A 128 1.37 -22.27 22.26
N GLU A 129 2.36 -22.29 23.15
CA GLU A 129 3.70 -21.75 22.85
C GLU A 129 4.42 -22.50 21.71
N ALA A 130 4.10 -23.80 21.54
CA ALA A 130 4.69 -24.66 20.53
C ALA A 130 3.99 -24.55 19.16
N GLY A 131 2.70 -24.23 19.15
CA GLY A 131 1.86 -24.25 17.95
C GLY A 131 1.39 -25.65 17.55
N LEU A 132 0.31 -25.71 16.76
CA LEU A 132 -0.24 -26.96 16.21
C LEU A 132 0.69 -27.61 15.18
N CYS A 133 1.64 -26.89 14.59
CA CYS A 133 2.61 -27.46 13.65
C CYS A 133 3.46 -28.58 14.30
N ARG A 134 3.58 -28.58 15.63
CA ARG A 134 4.26 -29.62 16.43
C ARG A 134 3.32 -30.66 17.06
N SER A 135 2.02 -30.56 16.78
CA SER A 135 1.02 -31.51 17.28
C SER A 135 1.01 -32.80 16.43
N SER A 136 0.20 -33.79 16.84
CA SER A 136 0.03 -35.02 16.07
C SER A 136 -0.45 -34.73 14.64
N LEU A 137 -0.11 -35.63 13.70
CA LEU A 137 -0.56 -35.53 12.32
C LEU A 137 -2.09 -35.37 12.21
N ALA A 138 -2.85 -36.13 13.02
CA ALA A 138 -4.31 -36.05 13.05
C ALA A 138 -4.81 -34.62 13.38
N VAL A 139 -4.24 -33.99 14.40
CA VAL A 139 -4.61 -32.61 14.80
C VAL A 139 -4.21 -31.61 13.71
N ARG A 140 -3.04 -31.77 13.09
CA ARG A 140 -2.61 -30.91 11.96
C ARG A 140 -3.57 -31.02 10.77
N CYS A 141 -3.91 -32.24 10.35
CA CYS A 141 -4.85 -32.47 9.25
C CYS A 141 -6.24 -31.90 9.56
N GLN A 142 -6.69 -32.04 10.81
CA GLN A 142 -7.96 -31.46 11.24
C GLN A 142 -7.96 -29.93 11.19
N PHE A 143 -6.91 -29.28 11.69
CA PHE A 143 -6.76 -27.83 11.57
C PHE A 143 -6.72 -27.37 10.11
N LEU A 144 -5.93 -28.05 9.27
CA LEU A 144 -5.82 -27.70 7.86
C LEU A 144 -7.18 -27.80 7.14
N SER A 145 -7.91 -28.89 7.34
CA SER A 145 -9.20 -29.13 6.69
C SER A 145 -10.33 -28.22 7.20
N LEU A 146 -10.39 -27.96 8.51
CA LEU A 146 -11.50 -27.22 9.12
C LEU A 146 -11.27 -25.71 9.21
N CYS A 147 -10.00 -25.26 9.22
CA CYS A 147 -9.66 -23.86 9.49
C CYS A 147 -8.90 -23.22 8.34
N TRP A 148 -7.74 -23.77 7.97
CA TRP A 148 -6.84 -23.12 7.00
C TRP A 148 -7.35 -23.20 5.56
N VAL A 149 -7.68 -24.39 5.05
CA VAL A 149 -8.19 -24.58 3.68
C VAL A 149 -9.46 -23.75 3.43
N PRO A 150 -10.46 -23.69 4.34
CA PRO A 150 -11.60 -22.79 4.19
C PRO A 150 -11.20 -21.31 4.08
N PHE A 151 -10.22 -20.85 4.87
CA PHE A 151 -9.71 -19.49 4.76
C PHE A 151 -9.05 -19.22 3.39
N ILE A 152 -8.23 -20.15 2.88
CA ILE A 152 -7.65 -20.05 1.53
C ILE A 152 -8.74 -20.02 0.45
N LYS A 153 -9.77 -20.86 0.56
CA LYS A 153 -10.91 -20.88 -0.36
C LYS A 153 -11.69 -19.57 -0.34
N GLU A 154 -11.84 -18.95 0.83
CA GLU A 154 -12.45 -17.63 0.96
C GLU A 154 -11.64 -16.57 0.19
N LEU A 155 -10.32 -16.52 0.38
CA LEU A 155 -9.44 -15.60 -0.36
C LEU A 155 -9.54 -15.82 -1.88
N ALA A 156 -9.54 -17.09 -2.32
CA ALA A 156 -9.72 -17.45 -3.74
C ALA A 156 -11.09 -16.99 -4.28
N GLY A 157 -12.17 -17.18 -3.51
CA GLY A 157 -13.52 -16.71 -3.85
C GLY A 157 -13.59 -15.18 -3.97
N LEU A 158 -12.85 -14.44 -3.13
CA LEU A 158 -12.73 -12.99 -3.26
C LEU A 158 -11.99 -12.60 -4.55
N SER A 159 -10.91 -13.29 -4.92
CA SER A 159 -10.19 -13.07 -6.18
C SER A 159 -11.08 -13.37 -7.40
N GLN A 160 -11.85 -14.45 -7.37
CA GLN A 160 -12.83 -14.76 -8.42
C GLN A 160 -13.90 -13.66 -8.51
N SER A 161 -14.37 -13.14 -7.39
CA SER A 161 -15.28 -11.99 -7.39
C SER A 161 -14.65 -10.73 -7.99
N ILE A 162 -13.35 -10.50 -7.81
CA ILE A 162 -12.66 -9.36 -8.43
C ILE A 162 -12.61 -9.56 -9.95
N ARG A 163 -12.21 -10.73 -10.43
CA ARG A 163 -12.17 -11.07 -11.87
C ARG A 163 -13.55 -10.88 -12.50
N ALA A 164 -14.59 -11.45 -11.89
CA ALA A 164 -15.96 -11.29 -12.36
C ALA A 164 -16.40 -9.82 -12.43
N ARG A 165 -15.95 -8.96 -11.51
CA ARG A 165 -16.22 -7.51 -11.54
C ARG A 165 -15.40 -6.79 -12.62
N VAL A 166 -14.15 -7.19 -12.86
CA VAL A 166 -13.31 -6.67 -13.94
C VAL A 166 -13.94 -6.99 -15.29
N ASP A 167 -14.31 -8.26 -15.51
CA ASP A 167 -14.96 -8.72 -16.74
C ASP A 167 -16.33 -8.05 -16.92
N ALA A 168 -17.06 -7.88 -15.81
CA ALA A 168 -18.28 -7.11 -15.78
C ALA A 168 -18.03 -5.59 -15.75
N GLY A 169 -16.87 -5.07 -16.13
CA GLY A 169 -16.62 -3.64 -16.38
C GLY A 169 -16.86 -2.71 -15.18
N TYR A 170 -16.64 -3.16 -13.95
CA TYR A 170 -16.75 -2.30 -12.77
C TYR A 170 -15.65 -1.22 -12.79
N THR A 171 -15.99 -0.05 -12.24
CA THR A 171 -15.02 1.00 -11.88
C THR A 171 -13.93 0.45 -10.97
N VAL A 172 -12.70 0.98 -11.11
CA VAL A 172 -11.54 0.51 -10.33
C VAL A 172 -11.82 0.52 -8.82
N ASP A 173 -12.43 1.59 -8.31
CA ASP A 173 -12.75 1.73 -6.88
C ASP A 173 -13.85 0.77 -6.40
N SER A 174 -14.59 0.12 -7.31
CA SER A 174 -15.68 -0.83 -7.02
C SER A 174 -15.33 -2.28 -7.33
N ARG A 175 -14.14 -2.56 -7.90
CA ARG A 175 -13.68 -3.93 -8.18
C ARG A 175 -13.37 -4.71 -6.91
N PHE A 176 -12.78 -4.05 -5.92
CA PHE A 176 -12.44 -4.69 -4.65
C PHE A 176 -13.71 -4.94 -3.80
N PRO A 177 -14.07 -6.20 -3.48
CA PRO A 177 -15.38 -6.53 -2.95
C PRO A 177 -15.57 -6.24 -1.46
N ILE A 178 -14.47 -6.10 -0.72
CA ILE A 178 -14.50 -5.93 0.74
C ILE A 178 -14.12 -4.50 1.16
N ARG A 179 -14.59 -4.09 2.35
CA ARG A 179 -14.35 -2.76 2.93
C ARG A 179 -13.31 -2.84 4.06
N GLY A 180 -12.85 -1.69 4.56
CA GLY A 180 -11.83 -1.61 5.62
C GLY A 180 -12.08 -2.53 6.82
N ARG A 181 -13.30 -2.54 7.36
CA ARG A 181 -13.67 -3.46 8.47
C ARG A 181 -13.54 -4.95 8.11
N ASN A 182 -13.96 -5.33 6.91
CA ASN A 182 -13.88 -6.73 6.48
C ASN A 182 -12.42 -7.13 6.23
N LEU A 183 -11.60 -6.22 5.70
CA LEU A 183 -10.16 -6.44 5.54
C LEU A 183 -9.48 -6.59 6.91
N GLN A 184 -9.85 -5.77 7.89
CA GLN A 184 -9.38 -5.89 9.27
C GLN A 184 -9.75 -7.25 9.90
N MET A 185 -10.98 -7.73 9.66
CA MET A 185 -11.39 -9.07 10.12
C MET A 185 -10.56 -10.19 9.46
N LEU A 186 -10.16 -10.04 8.19
CA LEU A 186 -9.25 -10.99 7.54
C LEU A 186 -7.84 -10.94 8.15
N ILE A 187 -7.34 -9.75 8.50
CA ILE A 187 -6.05 -9.57 9.19
C ILE A 187 -6.08 -10.30 10.53
N GLU A 188 -7.08 -10.01 11.38
CA GLU A 188 -7.24 -10.63 12.69
C GLU A 188 -7.35 -12.16 12.57
N ARG A 189 -8.19 -12.66 11.66
CA ARG A 189 -8.34 -14.10 11.44
C ARG A 189 -7.06 -14.75 10.93
N SER A 190 -6.33 -14.11 10.02
CA SER A 190 -5.03 -14.63 9.54
C SER A 190 -4.03 -14.73 10.67
N LEU A 191 -3.91 -13.69 11.52
CA LEU A 191 -3.03 -13.70 12.69
C LEU A 191 -3.43 -14.80 13.66
N THR A 192 -4.71 -14.94 14.00
CA THR A 192 -5.18 -15.99 14.91
C THR A 192 -4.91 -17.39 14.36
N LEU A 193 -5.22 -17.66 13.09
CA LEU A 193 -4.99 -18.98 12.48
C LEU A 193 -3.50 -19.33 12.43
N THR A 194 -2.65 -18.37 12.10
CA THR A 194 -1.21 -18.57 12.06
C THR A 194 -0.61 -18.66 13.45
N GLU A 195 -1.11 -17.96 14.48
CA GLU A 195 -0.71 -18.16 15.87
C GLU A 195 -1.10 -19.55 16.39
N LEU A 196 -2.31 -20.03 16.08
CA LEU A 196 -2.70 -21.40 16.42
C LEU A 196 -1.72 -22.40 15.82
N TRP A 197 -1.33 -22.21 14.55
CA TRP A 197 -0.41 -23.11 13.86
C TRP A 197 1.04 -23.00 14.35
N TYR A 198 1.62 -21.81 14.36
CA TYR A 198 3.04 -21.57 14.63
C TYR A 198 3.37 -21.38 16.11
N GLY A 199 2.38 -21.04 16.92
CA GLY A 199 2.47 -20.80 18.35
C GLY A 199 2.19 -19.34 18.74
N ARG A 200 1.94 -19.13 20.04
CA ARG A 200 1.62 -17.82 20.60
C ARG A 200 2.68 -16.77 20.24
N GLY A 201 2.23 -15.59 19.79
CA GLY A 201 3.11 -14.49 19.38
C GLY A 201 3.85 -14.71 18.05
N ARG A 202 3.51 -15.78 17.31
CA ARG A 202 4.07 -16.11 15.99
C ARG A 202 3.08 -15.95 14.84
N GLY A 203 2.04 -15.14 15.07
CA GLY A 203 1.07 -14.78 14.04
C GLY A 203 1.74 -14.03 12.90
N ASN A 204 1.33 -14.35 11.68
CA ASN A 204 1.80 -13.68 10.48
C ASN A 204 0.66 -13.52 9.46
N LEU A 205 0.98 -12.76 8.41
CA LEU A 205 0.07 -12.33 7.37
C LEU A 205 0.60 -12.69 5.98
N CYS A 206 1.62 -13.55 5.86
CA CYS A 206 2.31 -13.75 4.59
C CYS A 206 1.35 -14.17 3.47
N ARG A 207 0.43 -15.11 3.74
CA ARG A 207 -0.62 -15.51 2.79
C ARG A 207 -1.62 -14.42 2.47
N LEU A 208 -2.11 -13.70 3.49
CA LEU A 208 -3.06 -12.61 3.30
C LEU A 208 -2.43 -11.45 2.51
N TYR A 209 -1.16 -11.15 2.79
CA TYR A 209 -0.36 -10.17 2.07
C TYR A 209 -0.22 -10.55 0.60
N ALA A 210 0.15 -11.80 0.30
CA ALA A 210 0.28 -12.28 -1.08
C ALA A 210 -1.03 -12.09 -1.84
N TRP A 211 -2.14 -12.58 -1.26
CA TRP A 211 -3.47 -12.40 -1.82
C TRP A 211 -3.83 -10.91 -1.99
N PHE A 212 -3.50 -10.07 -1.02
CA PHE A 212 -3.84 -8.65 -1.06
C PHE A 212 -3.14 -7.94 -2.22
N VAL A 213 -1.84 -8.20 -2.44
CA VAL A 213 -1.11 -7.60 -3.55
C VAL A 213 -1.63 -8.11 -4.89
N ASP A 214 -1.86 -9.42 -5.03
CA ASP A 214 -2.50 -10.01 -6.23
C ASP A 214 -3.89 -9.40 -6.48
N ALA A 215 -4.68 -9.21 -5.44
CA ALA A 215 -6.01 -8.62 -5.55
C ALA A 215 -5.96 -7.15 -5.98
N MET A 216 -4.95 -6.38 -5.54
CA MET A 216 -4.72 -5.01 -6.00
C MET A 216 -4.29 -4.98 -7.48
N GLU A 217 -3.45 -5.92 -7.90
CA GLU A 217 -3.06 -6.10 -9.29
C GLU A 217 -4.28 -6.46 -10.17
N LEU A 218 -5.10 -7.43 -9.75
CA LEU A 218 -6.36 -7.79 -10.42
C LEU A 218 -7.35 -6.62 -10.49
N CYS A 219 -7.41 -5.76 -9.47
CA CYS A 219 -8.25 -4.57 -9.51
C CYS A 219 -7.75 -3.52 -10.53
N GLY A 220 -6.52 -3.63 -11.04
CA GLY A 220 -5.90 -2.61 -11.88
C GLY A 220 -5.41 -1.40 -11.09
N VAL A 221 -5.03 -1.61 -9.83
CA VAL A 221 -4.34 -0.59 -9.01
C VAL A 221 -2.89 -0.46 -9.45
N THR A 222 -2.24 -1.58 -9.76
CA THR A 222 -0.90 -1.57 -10.34
C THR A 222 -0.96 -1.16 -11.81
N ALA A 223 0.13 -0.57 -12.31
CA ALA A 223 0.25 -0.17 -13.70
C ALA A 223 0.14 -1.36 -14.66
N TYR A 224 0.66 -2.51 -14.24
CA TYR A 224 0.75 -3.74 -15.00
C TYR A 224 0.84 -4.95 -14.06
N GLN A 225 0.64 -6.13 -14.63
CA GLN A 225 0.88 -7.40 -13.95
C GLN A 225 2.38 -7.72 -13.95
N TRP A 226 2.96 -8.10 -12.81
CA TRP A 226 4.42 -8.32 -12.74
C TRP A 226 4.89 -9.37 -13.76
N THR A 227 4.09 -10.40 -14.00
CA THR A 227 4.33 -11.46 -14.99
C THR A 227 4.44 -10.94 -16.44
N ALA A 228 3.96 -9.73 -16.72
CA ALA A 228 4.08 -9.10 -18.04
C ALA A 228 5.43 -8.39 -18.26
N VAL A 229 6.28 -8.27 -17.23
CA VAL A 229 7.62 -7.69 -17.35
C VAL A 229 8.66 -8.80 -17.48
N PRO A 230 9.37 -8.90 -18.62
CA PRO A 230 10.42 -9.90 -18.78
C PRO A 230 11.53 -9.75 -17.73
N THR A 231 11.92 -10.87 -17.16
CA THR A 231 13.09 -10.97 -16.27
C THR A 231 14.03 -12.05 -16.78
N HIS A 232 15.34 -11.82 -16.66
CA HIS A 232 16.38 -12.75 -17.09
C HIS A 232 17.30 -13.03 -15.91
N LEU A 233 17.70 -14.28 -15.72
CA LEU A 233 18.70 -14.65 -14.73
C LEU A 233 20.06 -14.77 -15.41
N SER A 234 21.11 -14.32 -14.73
CA SER A 234 22.49 -14.61 -15.13
C SER A 234 22.77 -16.10 -15.05
N GLU A 235 23.79 -16.57 -15.78
CA GLU A 235 24.15 -18.00 -15.83
C GLU A 235 24.50 -18.57 -14.45
N ASP A 236 25.09 -17.75 -13.59
CA ASP A 236 25.45 -18.08 -12.20
C ASP A 236 24.29 -17.92 -11.20
N GLY A 237 23.13 -17.39 -11.64
CA GLY A 237 21.95 -17.13 -10.80
C GLY A 237 22.08 -15.96 -9.81
N TRP A 238 23.21 -15.24 -9.79
CA TRP A 238 23.42 -14.11 -8.87
C TRP A 238 22.65 -12.85 -9.22
N LEU A 239 22.26 -12.72 -10.48
CA LEU A 239 21.66 -11.51 -10.99
C LEU A 239 20.35 -11.81 -11.72
N GLN A 240 19.29 -11.11 -11.31
CA GLN A 240 18.03 -11.02 -12.05
C GLN A 240 17.94 -9.65 -12.73
N VAL A 241 17.99 -9.64 -14.06
CA VAL A 241 17.81 -8.43 -14.86
C VAL A 241 16.35 -8.27 -15.30
N VAL A 242 15.71 -7.23 -14.79
CA VAL A 242 14.38 -6.75 -15.18
C VAL A 242 14.49 -5.87 -16.42
N ASP A 243 13.66 -6.12 -17.43
CA ASP A 243 13.57 -5.27 -18.62
C ASP A 243 12.97 -3.90 -18.28
N GLY A 244 13.84 -2.91 -18.12
CA GLY A 244 13.42 -1.56 -17.77
C GLY A 244 12.71 -0.81 -18.91
N LYS A 245 12.94 -1.18 -20.17
CA LYS A 245 12.27 -0.55 -21.33
C LYS A 245 10.80 -0.97 -21.37
N THR A 246 10.54 -2.27 -21.25
CA THR A 246 9.18 -2.81 -21.18
C THR A 246 8.44 -2.28 -19.96
N ARG A 247 9.09 -2.24 -18.79
CA ARG A 247 8.50 -1.61 -17.60
C ARG A 247 8.17 -0.13 -17.81
N SER A 248 9.06 0.64 -18.43
CA SER A 248 8.87 2.07 -18.64
C SER A 248 7.71 2.39 -19.59
N SER A 249 7.42 1.52 -20.56
CA SER A 249 6.27 1.72 -21.46
C SER A 249 4.94 1.61 -20.71
N PHE A 250 4.81 0.68 -19.77
CA PHE A 250 3.61 0.57 -18.94
C PHE A 250 3.37 1.81 -18.05
N LEU A 251 4.45 2.47 -17.60
CA LEU A 251 4.35 3.71 -16.82
C LEU A 251 3.76 4.87 -17.63
N GLN A 252 4.01 4.90 -18.94
CA GLN A 252 3.41 5.90 -19.83
C GLN A 252 1.89 5.71 -19.90
N VAL A 253 1.42 4.45 -19.94
CA VAL A 253 -0.01 4.11 -19.93
C VAL A 253 -0.69 4.52 -18.62
N LEU A 254 -0.02 4.35 -17.47
CA LEU A 254 -0.58 4.72 -16.16
C LEU A 254 -0.93 6.21 -16.09
N ARG A 255 -0.09 7.09 -16.66
CA ARG A 255 -0.35 8.54 -16.69
C ARG A 255 -1.64 8.88 -17.44
N GLY A 256 -1.97 8.15 -18.50
CA GLY A 256 -3.23 8.28 -19.24
C GLY A 256 -4.45 7.87 -18.40
N ARG A 257 -4.33 6.79 -17.61
CA ARG A 257 -5.42 6.28 -16.76
C ARG A 257 -5.86 7.29 -15.69
N ASP A 258 -4.94 8.04 -15.09
CA ASP A 258 -5.28 9.06 -14.09
C ASP A 258 -6.12 10.19 -14.68
N ALA A 259 -5.79 10.62 -15.91
CA ALA A 259 -6.53 11.64 -16.63
C ALA A 259 -7.94 11.14 -17.01
N GLU A 260 -8.04 9.89 -17.49
CA GLU A 260 -9.32 9.25 -17.81
C GLU A 260 -10.21 9.06 -16.58
N ARG A 261 -9.63 8.61 -15.46
CA ARG A 261 -10.33 8.50 -14.17
C ARG A 261 -10.88 9.85 -13.72
N SER A 262 -10.07 10.92 -13.85
CA SER A 262 -10.50 12.27 -13.50
C SER A 262 -11.62 12.77 -14.43
N ALA A 263 -11.54 12.47 -15.73
CA ALA A 263 -12.56 12.85 -16.72
C ALA A 263 -13.90 12.12 -16.50
N THR A 264 -13.87 10.86 -16.08
CA THR A 264 -15.05 10.08 -15.68
C THR A 264 -15.55 10.42 -14.27
N GLY A 265 -14.95 11.42 -13.62
CA GLY A 265 -15.35 11.93 -12.30
C GLY A 265 -15.05 10.97 -11.15
N SER A 266 -14.00 10.17 -11.28
CA SER A 266 -13.35 9.51 -10.15
C SER A 266 -12.52 10.54 -9.38
N MET A 267 -12.31 10.34 -8.09
CA MET A 267 -11.47 11.26 -7.32
C MET A 267 -10.00 11.06 -7.67
N SER A 268 -9.29 12.16 -7.93
CA SER A 268 -7.83 12.14 -7.92
C SER A 268 -7.34 11.84 -6.51
N GLN A 269 -6.45 10.85 -6.39
CA GLN A 269 -5.92 10.40 -5.10
C GLN A 269 -4.55 10.98 -4.75
N LYS A 270 -3.96 11.83 -5.60
CA LYS A 270 -2.64 12.43 -5.32
C LYS A 270 -2.76 13.42 -4.17
N GLN A 271 -2.25 13.03 -3.01
CA GLN A 271 -2.26 13.82 -1.77
C GLN A 271 -0.88 13.80 -1.12
N GLY A 272 -0.60 14.82 -0.30
CA GLY A 272 0.65 14.93 0.43
C GLY A 272 1.86 15.39 -0.39
N GLU A 273 3.03 15.18 0.19
CA GLU A 273 4.34 15.60 -0.33
C GLU A 273 4.97 14.49 -1.20
N SER A 274 4.43 13.28 -1.13
CA SER A 274 4.90 12.12 -1.87
C SER A 274 3.74 11.26 -2.35
N ALA A 275 3.90 10.58 -3.50
CA ALA A 275 2.90 9.66 -4.04
C ALA A 275 2.53 8.51 -3.08
N ILE A 276 3.36 8.25 -2.08
CA ILE A 276 3.09 7.23 -1.05
C ILE A 276 2.15 7.73 0.04
N ASP A 277 2.04 9.05 0.28
CA ASP A 277 1.23 9.66 1.34
C ASP A 277 -0.28 9.42 1.18
N ASN A 278 -0.73 8.90 0.03
CA ASN A 278 -2.13 8.58 -0.27
C ASN A 278 -2.74 7.48 0.65
N THR A 279 -2.03 7.01 1.68
CA THR A 279 -2.62 6.16 2.74
C THR A 279 -3.54 6.95 3.67
N THR A 280 -3.38 8.28 3.75
CA THR A 280 -4.27 9.16 4.51
C THR A 280 -5.13 9.96 3.55
N LEU A 281 -6.39 9.55 3.39
CA LEU A 281 -7.35 10.25 2.55
C LEU A 281 -7.77 11.56 3.22
N SER A 282 -7.38 12.69 2.63
CA SER A 282 -7.83 14.01 3.07
C SER A 282 -9.34 14.11 2.90
N ASN A 283 -10.03 14.13 4.03
CA ASN A 283 -11.47 14.17 4.11
C ASN A 283 -12.03 15.51 4.61
N VAL A 284 -11.12 16.45 4.84
CA VAL A 284 -11.39 17.86 5.10
C VAL A 284 -11.36 18.59 3.76
N MET A 285 -12.49 19.17 3.37
CA MET A 285 -12.66 19.79 2.06
C MET A 285 -13.59 20.99 2.12
N HIS A 286 -13.67 21.75 1.03
CA HIS A 286 -14.68 22.81 0.96
C HIS A 286 -16.10 22.21 0.89
N PRO A 287 -17.12 22.86 1.46
CA PRO A 287 -18.50 22.40 1.39
C PRO A 287 -19.02 22.22 -0.05
N SER A 288 -18.54 23.04 -0.99
CA SER A 288 -18.84 22.88 -2.42
C SER A 288 -18.25 21.59 -2.99
N GLU A 289 -17.01 21.25 -2.61
CA GLU A 289 -16.37 19.99 -3.00
C GLU A 289 -17.07 18.78 -2.38
N ALA A 290 -17.44 18.84 -1.10
CA ALA A 290 -18.18 17.78 -0.42
C ALA A 290 -19.57 17.56 -1.04
N ARG A 291 -20.31 18.64 -1.30
CA ARG A 291 -21.60 18.59 -1.99
C ARG A 291 -21.47 18.02 -3.39
N ARG A 292 -20.45 18.42 -4.14
CA ARG A 292 -20.16 17.86 -5.46
C ARG A 292 -19.88 16.36 -5.36
N LEU A 293 -18.99 15.94 -4.46
CA LEU A 293 -18.63 14.54 -4.29
C LEU A 293 -19.83 13.67 -3.92
N LEU A 294 -20.56 14.05 -2.87
CA LEU A 294 -21.69 13.28 -2.35
C LEU A 294 -22.92 13.39 -3.26
N GLY A 295 -23.19 14.58 -3.80
CA GLY A 295 -24.28 14.84 -4.72
C GLY A 295 -24.11 14.11 -6.04
N VAL A 296 -22.92 14.17 -6.66
CA VAL A 296 -22.61 13.40 -7.88
C VAL A 296 -22.81 11.91 -7.61
N ARG A 297 -22.36 11.39 -6.46
CA ARG A 297 -22.60 9.97 -6.11
C ARG A 297 -24.08 9.64 -6.01
N LEU A 298 -24.86 10.47 -5.33
CA LEU A 298 -26.29 10.26 -5.15
C LEU A 298 -27.02 10.26 -6.50
N VAL A 299 -26.71 11.22 -7.36
CA VAL A 299 -27.28 11.29 -8.71
C VAL A 299 -26.85 10.09 -9.56
N ARG A 300 -25.56 9.70 -9.51
CA ARG A 300 -25.09 8.49 -10.21
C ARG A 300 -25.85 7.24 -9.76
N ARG A 301 -26.07 7.05 -8.46
CA ARG A 301 -26.85 5.93 -7.92
C ARG A 301 -28.30 5.96 -8.39
N PHE A 302 -28.92 7.14 -8.36
CA PHE A 302 -30.29 7.32 -8.85
C PHE A 302 -30.41 7.02 -10.35
N LEU A 303 -29.48 7.52 -11.16
CA LEU A 303 -29.42 7.25 -12.59
C LEU A 303 -29.20 5.76 -12.87
N MET A 304 -28.26 5.12 -12.18
CA MET A 304 -28.02 3.68 -12.27
C MET A 304 -29.30 2.90 -11.95
N ARG A 305 -30.03 3.28 -10.90
CA ARG A 305 -31.29 2.61 -10.54
C ARG A 305 -32.36 2.81 -11.61
N THR A 306 -32.46 4.01 -12.17
CA THR A 306 -33.40 4.32 -13.26
C THR A 306 -33.07 3.50 -14.51
N VAL A 307 -31.78 3.37 -14.85
CA VAL A 307 -31.30 2.54 -15.94
C VAL A 307 -31.66 1.07 -15.71
N GLN A 308 -31.38 0.53 -14.51
CA GLN A 308 -31.73 -0.85 -14.14
C GLN A 308 -33.23 -1.12 -14.28
N LEU A 309 -34.09 -0.23 -13.76
CA LEU A 309 -35.55 -0.38 -13.84
C LEU A 309 -36.03 -0.36 -15.30
N ARG A 310 -35.46 0.51 -16.14
CA ARG A 310 -35.76 0.53 -17.57
C ARG A 310 -35.30 -0.75 -18.27
N GLN A 311 -34.10 -1.24 -17.97
CA GLN A 311 -33.60 -2.50 -18.51
C GLN A 311 -34.49 -3.68 -18.11
N GLN A 312 -34.88 -3.77 -16.84
CA GLN A 312 -35.83 -4.80 -16.39
C GLN A 312 -37.18 -4.71 -17.11
N ARG A 313 -37.69 -3.49 -17.30
CA ARG A 313 -38.93 -3.27 -18.07
C ARG A 313 -38.78 -3.71 -19.53
N HIS A 314 -37.67 -3.37 -20.19
CA HIS A 314 -37.38 -3.82 -21.56
C HIS A 314 -37.33 -5.34 -21.64
N LEU A 315 -36.60 -6.02 -20.75
CA LEU A 315 -36.51 -7.48 -20.72
C LEU A 315 -37.87 -8.14 -20.49
N ARG A 316 -38.72 -7.60 -19.59
CA ARG A 316 -40.08 -8.12 -19.37
C ARG A 316 -41.00 -7.90 -20.57
N HIS A 317 -40.95 -6.73 -21.19
CA HIS A 317 -41.78 -6.41 -22.36
C HIS A 317 -41.42 -7.29 -23.55
N ILE A 318 -40.12 -7.39 -23.88
CA ILE A 318 -39.63 -8.25 -24.96
C ILE A 318 -39.93 -9.70 -24.62
N GLY A 319 -39.65 -10.12 -23.39
CA GLY A 319 -39.91 -11.46 -22.92
C GLY A 319 -41.38 -11.87 -23.03
N ALA A 320 -42.30 -10.98 -22.66
CA ALA A 320 -43.73 -11.20 -22.85
C ALA A 320 -44.12 -11.28 -24.33
N HIS A 321 -43.52 -10.45 -25.18
CA HIS A 321 -43.78 -10.44 -26.62
C HIS A 321 -43.34 -11.73 -27.32
N ILE A 322 -42.21 -12.32 -26.89
CA ILE A 322 -41.66 -13.56 -27.48
C ILE A 322 -42.00 -14.84 -26.69
N GLY A 323 -42.72 -14.72 -25.57
CA GLY A 323 -43.06 -15.85 -24.70
C GLY A 323 -41.88 -16.46 -23.92
N LEU A 324 -40.89 -15.65 -23.51
CA LEU A 324 -39.69 -16.10 -22.80
C LEU A 324 -39.30 -15.16 -21.65
N ASP A 325 -39.08 -15.67 -20.44
CA ASP A 325 -38.58 -14.84 -19.33
C ASP A 325 -37.08 -14.56 -19.47
N LEU A 326 -36.75 -13.42 -20.10
CA LEU A 326 -35.39 -12.97 -20.34
C LEU A 326 -34.62 -12.61 -19.06
N LEU A 327 -35.28 -12.37 -17.92
CA LEU A 327 -34.59 -12.05 -16.66
C LEU A 327 -33.92 -13.29 -16.04
N LEU A 328 -34.38 -14.49 -16.39
CA LEU A 328 -33.83 -15.76 -15.91
C LEU A 328 -32.81 -16.37 -16.89
N GLN A 329 -32.63 -15.76 -18.07
CA GLN A 329 -31.72 -16.30 -19.08
C GLN A 329 -30.27 -15.87 -18.87
N LYS A 330 -29.36 -16.66 -19.44
CA LYS A 330 -27.93 -16.35 -19.41
C LYS A 330 -27.63 -15.05 -20.18
N PRO A 331 -26.68 -14.21 -19.73
CA PRO A 331 -26.36 -12.93 -20.36
C PRO A 331 -26.12 -13.00 -21.88
N LYS A 332 -25.30 -13.97 -22.32
CA LYS A 332 -25.00 -14.17 -23.75
C LYS A 332 -26.25 -14.44 -24.60
N PHE A 333 -27.19 -15.21 -24.04
CA PHE A 333 -28.44 -15.51 -24.73
C PHE A 333 -29.33 -14.28 -24.79
N VAL A 334 -29.45 -13.52 -23.69
CA VAL A 334 -30.18 -12.24 -23.68
C VAL A 334 -29.60 -11.30 -24.73
N ALA A 335 -28.29 -11.06 -24.72
CA ALA A 335 -27.62 -10.19 -25.71
C ALA A 335 -27.91 -10.62 -27.16
N MET A 336 -27.85 -11.93 -27.45
CA MET A 336 -28.18 -12.48 -28.77
C MET A 336 -29.63 -12.20 -29.16
N VAL A 337 -30.61 -12.46 -28.27
CA VAL A 337 -32.03 -12.16 -28.55
C VAL A 337 -32.21 -10.68 -28.83
N LEU A 338 -31.64 -9.80 -27.99
CA LEU A 338 -31.76 -8.35 -28.17
C LEU A 338 -31.13 -7.87 -29.49
N ALA A 339 -30.04 -8.50 -29.93
CA ALA A 339 -29.38 -8.18 -31.20
C ALA A 339 -30.18 -8.61 -32.44
N THR A 340 -31.12 -9.55 -32.30
CA THR A 340 -32.00 -9.99 -33.41
C THR A 340 -33.23 -9.11 -33.62
N LEU A 341 -33.54 -8.22 -32.68
CA LEU A 341 -34.70 -7.33 -32.80
C LEU A 341 -34.47 -6.28 -33.89
N ARG A 342 -35.42 -6.18 -34.81
CA ARG A 342 -35.40 -5.21 -35.91
C ARG A 342 -35.89 -3.85 -35.43
N PRO A 343 -35.58 -2.75 -36.14
CA PRO A 343 -36.11 -1.43 -35.81
C PRO A 343 -37.63 -1.38 -35.67
N ALA A 344 -38.37 -2.16 -36.48
CA ALA A 344 -39.82 -2.27 -36.39
C ALA A 344 -40.29 -2.88 -35.05
N ASP A 345 -39.60 -3.92 -34.57
CA ASP A 345 -39.90 -4.58 -33.30
C ASP A 345 -39.62 -3.61 -32.13
N LEU A 346 -38.53 -2.82 -32.21
CA LEU A 346 -38.22 -1.78 -31.22
C LEU A 346 -39.25 -0.65 -31.22
N GLN A 347 -39.73 -0.25 -32.40
CA GLN A 347 -40.78 0.77 -32.53
C GLN A 347 -42.09 0.29 -31.92
N GLU A 348 -42.50 -0.96 -32.17
CA GLU A 348 -43.69 -1.58 -31.58
C GLU A 348 -43.60 -1.61 -30.04
N LEU A 349 -42.44 -2.00 -29.53
CA LEU A 349 -42.18 -2.07 -28.08
C LEU A 349 -41.89 -0.71 -27.43
N ARG A 350 -41.85 0.38 -28.23
CA ARG A 350 -41.53 1.75 -27.81
C ARG A 350 -40.17 1.85 -27.10
N ILE A 351 -39.18 1.15 -27.63
CA ILE A 351 -37.80 1.13 -27.13
C ILE A 351 -36.96 2.04 -28.01
N GLU A 352 -36.39 3.09 -27.42
CA GLU A 352 -35.51 4.03 -28.11
C GLU A 352 -34.09 3.42 -28.24
N PRO A 353 -33.61 3.10 -29.46
CA PRO A 353 -32.34 2.40 -29.64
C PRO A 353 -31.11 3.21 -29.19
N SER A 354 -31.21 4.55 -29.22
CA SER A 354 -30.12 5.44 -28.78
C SER A 354 -29.95 5.49 -27.26
N ASN A 355 -30.94 5.02 -26.48
CA ASN A 355 -30.94 5.13 -25.03
C ASN A 355 -29.80 4.32 -24.38
N VAL A 356 -29.09 4.92 -23.43
CA VAL A 356 -28.00 4.28 -22.68
C VAL A 356 -28.42 2.95 -22.04
N SER A 357 -29.66 2.89 -21.52
CA SER A 357 -30.18 1.67 -20.88
C SER A 357 -30.35 0.52 -21.88
N TRP A 358 -30.78 0.83 -23.11
CA TRP A 358 -30.93 -0.14 -24.19
C TRP A 358 -29.58 -0.56 -24.75
N ARG A 359 -28.73 0.39 -25.17
CA ARG A 359 -27.41 0.09 -25.75
C ARG A 359 -26.56 -0.79 -24.84
N ALA A 360 -26.47 -0.42 -23.56
CA ALA A 360 -25.68 -1.18 -22.60
C ALA A 360 -26.31 -2.56 -22.27
N LEU A 361 -27.64 -2.70 -22.39
CA LEU A 361 -28.30 -3.99 -22.22
C LEU A 361 -28.05 -4.91 -23.41
N CYS A 362 -28.10 -4.39 -24.64
CA CYS A 362 -27.79 -5.17 -25.84
C CYS A 362 -26.35 -5.64 -25.87
N GLU A 363 -25.41 -4.76 -25.50
CA GLU A 363 -23.98 -5.09 -25.49
C GLU A 363 -23.64 -6.19 -24.48
N ARG A 364 -24.29 -6.20 -23.32
CA ARG A 364 -23.87 -7.02 -22.17
C ARG A 364 -24.81 -8.19 -21.87
N GLY A 365 -26.08 -8.04 -22.23
CA GLY A 365 -27.14 -8.98 -21.88
C GLY A 365 -27.45 -9.06 -20.38
N THR A 366 -26.94 -8.12 -19.56
CA THR A 366 -27.23 -8.03 -18.12
C THR A 366 -27.67 -6.63 -17.72
N LEU A 367 -28.38 -6.56 -16.60
CA LEU A 367 -28.62 -5.29 -15.92
C LEU A 367 -27.30 -4.65 -15.49
N LEU A 368 -27.20 -3.33 -15.60
CA LEU A 368 -26.03 -2.61 -15.09
C LEU A 368 -26.06 -2.57 -13.56
N THR A 369 -24.98 -2.92 -12.91
CA THR A 369 -24.78 -2.95 -11.46
C THR A 369 -23.76 -1.91 -10.97
N ASP A 370 -22.93 -1.36 -11.85
CA ASP A 370 -21.90 -0.38 -11.50
C ASP A 370 -21.77 0.75 -12.54
N TRP A 371 -21.32 1.93 -12.09
CA TRP A 371 -21.13 3.10 -12.94
C TRP A 371 -20.15 2.85 -14.10
N GLY A 372 -19.13 2.00 -13.89
CA GLY A 372 -18.10 1.72 -14.89
C GLY A 372 -18.61 1.00 -16.12
N GLN A 373 -19.83 0.46 -16.02
CA GLN A 373 -20.49 -0.31 -17.07
C GLN A 373 -21.30 0.55 -18.03
N ILE A 374 -21.47 1.83 -17.71
CA ILE A 374 -22.01 2.82 -18.65
C ILE A 374 -20.92 3.13 -19.69
N PRO A 375 -21.23 3.30 -20.98
CA PRO A 375 -20.24 3.69 -21.97
C PRO A 375 -19.49 4.98 -21.57
N ALA A 376 -18.18 5.03 -21.80
CA ALA A 376 -17.33 6.13 -21.34
C ALA A 376 -17.79 7.51 -21.83
N GLN A 377 -18.29 7.59 -23.07
CA GLN A 377 -18.86 8.83 -23.64
C GLN A 377 -20.05 9.34 -22.81
N ASP A 378 -20.97 8.44 -22.42
CA ASP A 378 -22.13 8.78 -21.59
C ASP A 378 -21.69 9.15 -20.17
N GLN A 379 -20.71 8.45 -19.60
CA GLN A 379 -20.14 8.81 -18.30
C GLN A 379 -19.55 10.23 -18.30
N CYS A 380 -18.78 10.57 -19.34
CA CYS A 380 -18.19 11.89 -19.53
C CYS A 380 -19.27 12.96 -19.70
N ALA A 381 -20.27 12.72 -20.55
CA ALA A 381 -21.38 13.66 -20.77
C ALA A 381 -22.18 13.92 -19.49
N ILE A 382 -22.55 12.86 -18.76
CA ILE A 382 -23.26 12.99 -17.48
C ILE A 382 -22.39 13.70 -16.45
N THR A 383 -21.11 13.34 -16.35
CA THR A 383 -20.19 13.98 -15.40
C THR A 383 -19.98 15.46 -15.72
N ALA A 384 -19.87 15.83 -17.00
CA ALA A 384 -19.77 17.21 -17.43
C ALA A 384 -21.05 18.00 -17.08
N LEU A 385 -22.23 17.42 -17.31
CA LEU A 385 -23.52 18.01 -16.96
C LEU A 385 -23.67 18.20 -15.45
N LEU A 386 -23.34 17.18 -14.65
CA LEU A 386 -23.38 17.30 -13.20
C LEU A 386 -22.41 18.38 -12.72
N ASN A 387 -21.19 18.39 -13.24
CA ASN A 387 -20.19 19.39 -12.89
C ASN A 387 -20.63 20.81 -13.28
N SER A 388 -21.29 21.01 -14.42
CA SER A 388 -21.80 22.33 -14.82
C SER A 388 -22.92 22.80 -13.88
N HIS A 389 -23.88 21.93 -13.53
CA HIS A 389 -24.94 22.26 -12.57
C HIS A 389 -24.39 22.57 -11.17
N PHE A 390 -23.49 21.74 -10.64
CA PHE A 390 -22.87 22.01 -9.34
C PHE A 390 -22.03 23.29 -9.35
N ARG A 391 -21.35 23.62 -10.45
CA ARG A 391 -20.60 24.87 -10.60
C ARG A 391 -21.51 26.11 -10.61
N ILE A 392 -22.63 26.07 -11.34
CA ILE A 392 -23.60 27.16 -11.38
C ILE A 392 -24.15 27.43 -9.98
N ASN A 393 -24.56 26.39 -9.27
CA ASN A 393 -25.09 26.50 -7.91
C ASN A 393 -24.03 26.98 -6.90
N THR A 394 -22.78 26.57 -7.09
CA THR A 394 -21.67 27.02 -6.22
C THR A 394 -21.38 28.51 -6.43
N LYS A 395 -21.28 28.96 -7.68
CA LYS A 395 -21.06 30.38 -8.01
C LYS A 395 -22.22 31.27 -7.52
N ALA A 396 -23.45 30.76 -7.57
CA ALA A 396 -24.61 31.47 -7.03
C ALA A 396 -24.50 31.65 -5.50
N ALA A 397 -24.13 30.58 -4.79
CA ALA A 397 -23.93 30.62 -3.34
C ALA A 397 -22.75 31.53 -2.94
N GLU A 398 -21.64 31.50 -3.67
CA GLU A 398 -20.48 32.38 -3.45
C GLU A 398 -20.85 33.87 -3.62
N LYS A 399 -21.61 34.20 -4.68
CA LYS A 399 -22.11 35.56 -4.90
C LYS A 399 -23.09 36.02 -3.82
N GLU A 400 -23.91 35.12 -3.30
CA GLU A 400 -24.83 35.44 -2.19
C GLU A 400 -24.05 35.68 -0.88
N GLY A 401 -23.02 34.89 -0.61
CA GLY A 401 -22.10 35.11 0.51
C GLY A 401 -21.42 36.49 0.43
N GLN A 402 -20.85 36.82 -0.73
CA GLN A 402 -20.22 38.14 -0.96
C GLN A 402 -21.20 39.31 -0.77
N ARG A 403 -22.48 39.14 -1.10
CA ARG A 403 -23.51 40.17 -0.88
C ARG A 403 -23.87 40.36 0.59
N ARG A 404 -23.84 39.30 1.40
CA ARG A 404 -24.11 39.38 2.85
C ARG A 404 -22.95 40.04 3.59
N ASP A 405 -21.71 39.71 3.20
CA ASP A 405 -20.52 40.26 3.84
C ASP A 405 -20.24 41.71 3.43
N GLY A 406 -20.59 42.10 2.20
CA GLY A 406 -20.42 43.48 1.71
C GLY A 406 -21.41 44.51 2.28
N SER A 407 -22.37 44.10 3.11
CA SER A 407 -23.44 44.99 3.62
C SER A 407 -23.32 45.33 5.11
N ALA A 408 -22.33 44.82 5.84
CA ALA A 408 -22.17 45.08 7.26
C ALA A 408 -20.77 45.64 7.58
N CYS A 409 -20.75 46.86 8.13
CA CYS A 409 -19.63 47.50 8.82
C CYS A 409 -18.51 48.10 7.96
N SER A 410 -18.86 49.21 7.29
CA SER A 410 -17.91 50.33 7.18
C SER A 410 -17.82 51.04 8.53
N GLU A 411 -16.57 51.30 8.97
CA GLU A 411 -16.16 52.23 10.03
C GLU A 411 -16.17 51.71 11.48
N GLY A 412 -15.02 51.17 11.92
CA GLY A 412 -14.76 50.91 13.34
C GLY A 412 -13.51 50.07 13.58
N ALA A 413 -12.34 50.72 13.59
CA ALA A 413 -11.01 50.21 13.90
C ALA A 413 -10.89 48.99 14.84
N ALA A 414 -10.53 47.83 14.28
CA ALA A 414 -9.62 46.83 14.85
C ALA A 414 -9.18 45.89 13.71
N GLY A 415 -7.90 45.54 13.65
CA GLY A 415 -7.22 45.02 12.44
C GLY A 415 -7.90 43.86 11.69
N PRO A 416 -7.62 43.71 10.38
CA PRO A 416 -8.26 42.72 9.53
C PRO A 416 -7.96 41.30 10.03
N VAL A 417 -8.93 40.67 10.67
CA VAL A 417 -8.89 39.24 10.95
C VAL A 417 -9.18 38.53 9.64
N ASP A 418 -8.11 38.00 9.03
CA ASP A 418 -8.08 37.24 7.77
C ASP A 418 -8.80 35.87 7.89
N GLY A 419 -10.05 35.90 8.35
CA GLY A 419 -10.82 34.72 8.79
C GLY A 419 -11.20 33.79 7.64
N LEU A 420 -11.62 34.34 6.50
CA LEU A 420 -11.91 33.56 5.29
C LEU A 420 -10.63 32.90 4.74
N GLY A 421 -9.52 33.64 4.69
CA GLY A 421 -8.22 33.11 4.26
C GLY A 421 -7.73 31.97 5.16
N THR A 422 -8.10 31.97 6.44
CA THR A 422 -7.69 30.92 7.39
C THR A 422 -8.31 29.56 7.05
N PHE A 423 -9.61 29.48 6.73
CA PHE A 423 -10.25 28.20 6.39
C PHE A 423 -9.77 27.63 5.05
N GLU A 424 -9.54 28.49 4.06
CA GLU A 424 -8.97 28.07 2.77
C GLU A 424 -7.56 27.52 2.94
N ARG A 425 -6.71 28.23 3.69
CA ARG A 425 -5.37 27.75 4.07
C ARG A 425 -5.44 26.44 4.84
N PHE A 426 -6.43 26.28 5.73
CA PHE A 426 -6.60 25.05 6.50
C PHE A 426 -6.97 23.85 5.62
N VAL A 427 -7.92 24.01 4.69
CA VAL A 427 -8.29 22.94 3.74
C VAL A 427 -7.10 22.61 2.82
N ALA A 428 -6.43 23.62 2.28
CA ALA A 428 -5.23 23.42 1.45
C ALA A 428 -4.12 22.70 2.23
N PHE A 429 -3.90 23.09 3.49
CA PHE A 429 -2.95 22.44 4.38
C PHE A 429 -3.30 20.97 4.65
N CYS A 430 -4.56 20.66 4.96
CA CYS A 430 -4.99 19.27 5.19
C CYS A 430 -4.84 18.37 3.95
N LYS A 431 -4.82 18.94 2.74
CA LYS A 431 -4.55 18.22 1.48
C LYS A 431 -3.06 18.06 1.20
N GLY A 432 -2.28 19.11 1.44
CA GLY A 432 -0.83 19.15 1.17
C GLY A 432 0.02 18.47 2.24
N HIS A 433 -0.43 18.48 3.49
CA HIS A 433 0.31 17.96 4.65
C HIS A 433 -0.56 17.00 5.49
N PRO A 434 -1.06 15.90 4.90
CA PRO A 434 -1.89 14.93 5.64
C PRO A 434 -1.12 14.41 6.87
N GLY A 435 -1.82 14.29 8.00
CA GLY A 435 -1.24 13.84 9.25
C GLY A 435 -0.43 14.89 10.02
N GLN A 436 -0.40 16.17 9.60
CA GLN A 436 0.24 17.26 10.36
C GLN A 436 -0.79 18.19 11.01
N PHE A 437 -0.42 18.83 12.13
CA PHE A 437 -1.27 19.85 12.77
C PHE A 437 -1.16 21.19 12.04
N PHE A 438 -2.30 21.81 11.78
CA PHE A 438 -2.33 23.14 11.20
C PHE A 438 -1.79 24.16 12.19
N GLY A 439 -0.82 24.96 11.77
CA GLY A 439 -0.09 25.87 12.66
C GLY A 439 0.73 25.15 13.73
N GLY A 440 1.02 23.85 13.57
CA GLY A 440 1.84 23.07 14.52
C GLY A 440 1.16 22.75 15.85
N SER A 441 -0.10 23.12 16.05
CA SER A 441 -0.82 22.92 17.32
C SER A 441 -2.11 22.13 17.11
N ARG A 442 -2.28 21.05 17.89
CA ARG A 442 -3.51 20.25 17.90
C ARG A 442 -4.74 21.09 18.28
N ALA A 443 -4.58 21.97 19.27
CA ALA A 443 -5.66 22.84 19.71
C ALA A 443 -6.08 23.81 18.61
N HIS A 444 -5.11 24.43 17.93
CA HIS A 444 -5.39 25.33 16.82
C HIS A 444 -6.02 24.59 15.63
N HIS A 445 -5.48 23.43 15.24
CA HIS A 445 -6.07 22.58 14.20
C HIS A 445 -7.52 22.22 14.52
N THR A 446 -7.80 21.75 15.74
CA THR A 446 -9.16 21.36 16.16
C THR A 446 -10.10 22.56 16.19
N MET A 447 -9.63 23.71 16.71
CA MET A 447 -10.41 24.95 16.75
C MET A 447 -10.78 25.41 15.34
N VAL A 448 -9.83 25.47 14.40
CA VAL A 448 -10.09 25.88 13.01
C VAL A 448 -11.01 24.89 12.30
N LEU A 449 -10.84 23.58 12.55
CA LEU A 449 -11.73 22.55 12.02
C LEU A 449 -13.17 22.74 12.50
N VAL A 450 -13.37 22.85 13.83
CA VAL A 450 -14.71 23.00 14.43
C VAL A 450 -15.34 24.33 14.05
N ALA A 451 -14.59 25.44 14.11
CA ALA A 451 -15.09 26.75 13.68
C ALA A 451 -15.43 26.78 12.18
N GLY A 452 -14.62 26.10 11.35
CA GLY A 452 -14.86 25.97 9.92
C GLY A 452 -16.12 25.15 9.62
N MET A 453 -16.34 24.07 10.36
CA MET A 453 -17.58 23.27 10.27
C MET A 453 -18.80 24.07 10.72
N TRP A 454 -18.70 24.75 11.87
CA TRP A 454 -19.81 25.52 12.46
C TRP A 454 -20.21 26.71 11.57
N SER A 455 -19.23 27.38 10.97
CA SER A 455 -19.45 28.51 10.05
C SER A 455 -19.78 28.07 8.63
N GLY A 456 -19.78 26.76 8.33
CA GLY A 456 -20.06 26.24 7.01
C GLY A 456 -18.99 26.52 5.95
N HIS A 457 -17.73 26.80 6.34
CA HIS A 457 -16.59 27.01 5.44
C HIS A 457 -15.77 25.73 5.21
N VAL A 458 -15.87 24.76 6.11
CA VAL A 458 -15.20 23.47 6.05
C VAL A 458 -16.24 22.35 6.14
N ALA A 459 -16.11 21.34 5.28
CA ALA A 459 -16.89 20.13 5.35
C ALA A 459 -15.98 18.93 5.58
N ILE A 460 -16.42 18.01 6.44
CA ILE A 460 -15.79 16.72 6.64
C ILE A 460 -16.68 15.65 6.05
N VAL A 461 -16.13 14.86 5.13
CA VAL A 461 -16.75 13.61 4.70
C VAL A 461 -16.17 12.50 5.57
N ARG A 462 -16.99 11.61 6.12
CA ARG A 462 -16.45 10.47 6.90
C ARG A 462 -15.42 9.68 6.07
N ARG A 463 -14.28 9.35 6.66
CA ARG A 463 -13.22 8.58 6.02
C ARG A 463 -13.70 7.21 5.57
N SER A 464 -14.52 6.53 6.38
CA SER A 464 -15.18 5.27 6.00
C SER A 464 -16.13 5.40 4.81
N VAL A 465 -16.65 6.59 4.54
CA VAL A 465 -17.42 6.90 3.32
C VAL A 465 -16.48 7.17 2.15
N LEU A 466 -15.36 7.85 2.39
CA LEU A 466 -14.38 8.19 1.37
C LEU A 466 -13.62 7.01 0.80
N GLU A 467 -13.26 6.04 1.63
CA GLU A 467 -12.62 4.79 1.20
C GLU A 467 -13.41 4.04 0.13
N LYS A 468 -14.73 4.31 0.02
CA LYS A 468 -15.58 3.72 -1.04
C LYS A 468 -15.35 4.34 -2.41
N PHE A 469 -14.62 5.45 -2.48
CA PHE A 469 -14.24 6.13 -3.71
C PHE A 469 -12.74 6.02 -3.96
N THR A 470 -12.04 5.16 -3.20
CA THR A 470 -10.62 4.96 -3.38
C THR A 470 -10.27 3.50 -3.55
N HIS A 471 -9.46 3.26 -4.57
CA HIS A 471 -8.72 2.03 -4.76
C HIS A 471 -7.49 1.91 -3.84
N ALA A 472 -7.10 2.98 -3.14
CA ALA A 472 -6.08 2.91 -2.10
C ALA A 472 -6.58 2.07 -0.92
N LYS A 473 -6.18 0.79 -0.91
CA LYS A 473 -6.33 -0.13 0.22
C LYS A 473 -4.97 -0.39 0.85
N TYR A 474 -4.96 -0.76 2.12
CA TYR A 474 -3.75 -1.15 2.83
C TYR A 474 -4.06 -2.13 3.96
N LEU A 475 -3.06 -2.88 4.38
CA LEU A 475 -3.05 -3.66 5.61
C LEU A 475 -2.43 -2.81 6.72
N ALA A 476 -3.16 -2.58 7.80
CA ALA A 476 -2.67 -1.82 8.95
C ALA A 476 -2.10 -2.79 10.00
N LEU A 477 -0.80 -2.67 10.29
CA LEU A 477 -0.09 -3.54 11.21
C LEU A 477 0.29 -2.75 12.47
N PRO A 478 -0.43 -2.92 13.59
CA PRO A 478 -0.06 -2.27 14.85
C PRO A 478 1.20 -2.93 15.44
N TRP A 479 2.09 -2.12 15.98
CA TRP A 479 3.21 -2.60 16.81
C TRP A 479 3.60 -1.54 17.85
N VAL A 480 4.40 -1.94 18.83
CA VAL A 480 4.86 -1.05 19.90
C VAL A 480 6.37 -0.99 19.86
N ARG A 481 6.90 0.24 19.87
CA ARG A 481 8.33 0.50 19.83
C ARG A 481 9.02 0.00 21.10
N SER A 482 10.02 -0.85 20.94
CA SER A 482 10.84 -1.41 22.02
C SER A 482 12.21 -0.73 22.13
N VAL A 483 12.67 -0.08 21.05
CA VAL A 483 13.94 0.67 20.99
C VAL A 483 13.68 2.08 20.47
N PRO A 484 14.28 3.13 21.03
CA PRO A 484 14.05 4.47 20.51
C PRO A 484 14.55 4.59 19.05
N LEU A 485 13.77 5.26 18.20
CA LEU A 485 14.26 5.67 16.89
C LEU A 485 15.01 6.98 17.05
N GLU A 486 16.30 6.94 16.81
CA GLU A 486 17.19 8.11 16.88
C GLU A 486 17.56 8.58 15.48
N SER A 487 17.68 9.90 15.31
CA SER A 487 18.31 10.53 14.14
C SER A 487 19.81 10.23 14.10
N ASP A 488 20.45 10.60 13.00
CA ASP A 488 21.91 10.57 12.86
C ASP A 488 22.63 11.47 13.88
N THR A 489 21.98 12.52 14.37
CA THR A 489 22.46 13.39 15.46
C THR A 489 22.20 12.83 16.87
N GLY A 490 21.61 11.64 17.00
CA GLY A 490 21.28 11.01 18.29
C GLY A 490 20.04 11.57 18.97
N VAL A 491 19.27 12.42 18.29
CA VAL A 491 17.99 12.93 18.81
C VAL A 491 16.95 11.83 18.71
N VAL A 492 16.29 11.50 19.83
CA VAL A 492 15.18 10.54 19.85
C VAL A 492 14.00 11.15 19.10
N VAL A 493 13.69 10.60 17.93
CA VAL A 493 12.55 10.99 17.09
C VAL A 493 11.30 10.23 17.50
N ARG A 494 11.45 8.97 17.93
CA ARG A 494 10.36 8.13 18.45
C ARG A 494 10.81 7.41 19.72
N ALA A 495 10.06 7.58 20.81
CA ALA A 495 10.41 6.99 22.09
C ALA A 495 9.94 5.52 22.21
N VAL A 496 10.57 4.77 23.12
CA VAL A 496 10.09 3.44 23.53
C VAL A 496 8.66 3.54 24.07
N GLY A 497 7.83 2.53 23.80
CA GLY A 497 6.43 2.47 24.19
C GLY A 497 5.48 3.19 23.23
N THR A 498 6.02 3.91 22.23
CA THR A 498 5.19 4.55 21.20
C THR A 498 4.46 3.49 20.38
N ARG A 499 3.14 3.68 20.18
CA ARG A 499 2.32 2.83 19.32
C ARG A 499 2.47 3.28 17.87
N GLU A 500 2.87 2.34 17.03
CA GLU A 500 3.19 2.55 15.63
C GLU A 500 2.28 1.70 14.75
N PHE A 501 2.09 2.14 13.51
CA PHE A 501 1.38 1.40 12.48
C PHE A 501 2.22 1.35 11.22
N SER A 502 2.36 0.14 10.69
CA SER A 502 2.85 -0.09 9.33
C SER A 502 1.66 -0.24 8.39
N ARG A 503 1.51 0.68 7.44
CA ARG A 503 0.44 0.67 6.43
C ARG A 503 0.95 0.12 5.13
N VAL A 504 0.74 -1.18 4.93
CA VAL A 504 1.23 -1.94 3.77
C VAL A 504 0.24 -1.79 2.61
N ARG A 505 0.68 -1.21 1.50
CA ARG A 505 -0.14 -1.05 0.27
C ARG A 505 0.61 -1.59 -0.94
N ALA A 506 -0.12 -2.12 -1.93
CA ALA A 506 0.49 -2.51 -3.20
C ALA A 506 1.21 -1.32 -3.84
N ASN A 507 2.38 -1.57 -4.41
CA ASN A 507 3.10 -0.55 -5.15
C ASN A 507 2.44 -0.39 -6.53
N GLU A 508 2.00 0.82 -6.86
CA GLU A 508 1.38 1.11 -8.17
C GLU A 508 2.32 0.78 -9.33
N CYS A 509 3.63 0.85 -9.10
CA CYS A 509 4.67 0.62 -10.10
C CYS A 509 5.63 -0.47 -9.58
N PRO A 510 5.20 -1.74 -9.52
CA PRO A 510 6.01 -2.81 -8.95
C PRO A 510 7.39 -2.90 -9.63
N TYR A 511 8.39 -3.47 -8.96
CA TYR A 511 9.69 -3.79 -9.59
C TYR A 511 10.21 -5.16 -9.16
N ALA A 512 9.36 -5.92 -8.47
CA ALA A 512 9.54 -7.29 -8.05
C ALA A 512 8.16 -7.95 -7.95
N SER A 513 8.12 -9.28 -7.81
CA SER A 513 6.88 -10.02 -7.61
C SER A 513 6.28 -9.71 -6.23
N LEU A 514 4.95 -9.55 -6.18
CA LEU A 514 4.22 -9.20 -4.96
C LEU A 514 4.78 -7.94 -4.26
N HIS A 515 5.15 -6.94 -5.05
CA HIS A 515 5.80 -5.74 -4.52
C HIS A 515 4.81 -4.73 -3.90
N ALA A 516 5.01 -4.45 -2.62
CA ALA A 516 4.28 -3.47 -1.83
C ALA A 516 5.24 -2.45 -1.18
N MET A 517 4.66 -1.39 -0.66
CA MET A 517 5.36 -0.43 0.22
C MET A 517 4.62 -0.35 1.55
N SER A 518 5.37 -0.23 2.64
CA SER A 518 4.80 0.02 3.96
C SER A 518 5.24 1.36 4.52
N ILE A 519 4.28 2.18 4.92
CA ILE A 519 4.49 3.53 5.43
C ILE A 519 4.33 3.52 6.94
N ALA A 520 5.27 4.15 7.64
CA ALA A 520 5.13 4.38 9.07
C ALA A 520 4.04 5.44 9.31
N GLY A 521 3.20 5.20 10.31
CA GLY A 521 2.41 6.28 10.89
C GLY A 521 2.02 5.95 12.31
N GLY A 522 1.73 6.98 13.09
CA GLY A 522 1.52 6.86 14.53
C GLY A 522 0.04 6.93 14.87
N GLY A 523 -0.27 6.60 16.12
CA GLY A 523 -1.57 6.92 16.72
C GLY A 523 -2.27 5.76 17.41
N SER A 524 -3.60 5.87 17.50
CA SER A 524 -4.51 4.82 17.94
C SER A 524 -4.82 3.89 16.78
N SER A 525 -5.31 2.69 17.10
CA SER A 525 -5.89 1.78 16.11
C SER A 525 -6.87 2.56 15.23
N GLU A 526 -6.82 2.35 13.92
CA GLU A 526 -7.76 2.90 12.92
C GLU A 526 -9.21 2.41 13.10
N GLN A 527 -9.53 1.96 14.31
CA GLN A 527 -10.88 1.73 14.80
C GLN A 527 -11.72 3.00 14.63
N MET A 528 -13.03 2.79 14.69
CA MET A 528 -14.11 3.77 14.52
C MET A 528 -14.13 4.86 15.61
N ASP A 529 -12.97 5.42 15.94
CA ASP A 529 -12.83 6.61 16.74
C ASP A 529 -13.28 7.80 15.88
N LEU A 530 -14.04 8.70 16.51
CA LEU A 530 -14.44 9.95 15.91
C LEU A 530 -13.22 10.74 15.41
N VAL A 531 -12.07 10.63 16.09
CA VAL A 531 -10.82 11.30 15.70
C VAL A 531 -10.35 10.86 14.31
N TYR A 532 -10.46 9.56 13.99
CA TYR A 532 -10.13 9.01 12.67
C TYR A 532 -11.08 9.53 11.59
N GLU A 533 -12.38 9.58 11.89
CA GLU A 533 -13.39 10.09 10.97
C GLU A 533 -13.29 11.62 10.74
N LEU A 534 -12.74 12.37 11.70
CA LEU A 534 -12.54 13.82 11.62
C LEU A 534 -11.20 14.26 11.02
N ASN A 535 -10.35 13.32 10.58
CA ASN A 535 -8.99 13.58 10.08
C ASN A 535 -8.03 14.25 11.05
N ILE A 536 -8.32 14.25 12.35
CA ILE A 536 -7.46 14.95 13.29
C ILE A 536 -6.20 14.10 13.44
N PRO A 537 -5.00 14.63 13.13
CA PRO A 537 -3.77 13.88 13.31
C PRO A 537 -3.64 13.43 14.76
N LEU A 538 -3.34 12.15 14.97
CA LEU A 538 -3.12 11.63 16.31
C LEU A 538 -1.69 11.86 16.75
N ASP A 539 -0.76 11.62 15.83
CA ASP A 539 0.67 11.66 16.09
C ASP A 539 1.44 12.13 14.83
N PRO A 540 1.54 13.46 14.63
CA PRO A 540 2.32 14.01 13.52
C PRO A 540 3.80 13.64 13.55
N ALA A 541 4.36 13.32 14.72
CA ALA A 541 5.76 12.95 14.85
C ALA A 541 6.07 11.59 14.21
N ALA A 542 5.04 10.82 13.83
CA ALA A 542 5.21 9.59 13.09
C ALA A 542 5.38 9.79 11.57
N ARG A 543 5.14 11.00 11.07
CA ARG A 543 5.47 11.36 9.69
C ARG A 543 6.96 11.65 9.62
N LEU A 544 7.71 10.60 9.36
CA LEU A 544 9.17 10.63 9.33
C LEU A 544 9.67 10.77 7.90
N GLY A 545 10.81 11.44 7.72
CA GLY A 545 11.55 11.42 6.46
C GLY A 545 12.23 10.08 6.23
N ASN A 546 12.42 9.68 4.98
CA ASN A 546 13.11 8.43 4.65
C ASN A 546 14.64 8.55 4.76
N TRP A 547 15.18 9.71 4.37
CA TRP A 547 16.61 9.92 4.21
C TRP A 547 17.30 10.14 5.56
N GLY A 548 18.40 9.42 5.80
CA GLY A 548 19.17 9.49 7.05
C GLY A 548 18.47 8.89 8.27
N LEU A 549 17.33 8.23 8.09
CA LEU A 549 16.53 7.65 9.18
C LEU A 549 16.07 6.22 8.85
N THR A 550 17.01 5.29 8.85
CA THR A 550 16.74 3.85 8.73
C THR A 550 16.12 3.32 10.02
N ASP A 551 14.85 2.90 9.97
CA ASP A 551 14.11 2.34 11.11
C ASP A 551 14.20 0.81 11.10
N VAL A 552 15.27 0.31 11.72
CA VAL A 552 15.56 -1.13 11.82
C VAL A 552 14.43 -1.88 12.51
N GLU A 553 13.83 -1.28 13.52
CA GLU A 553 12.77 -1.91 14.30
C GLU A 553 11.50 -2.08 13.46
N LYS A 554 11.12 -1.08 12.66
CA LYS A 554 10.02 -1.20 11.69
C LYS A 554 10.26 -2.36 10.71
N ILE A 555 11.46 -2.43 10.12
CA ILE A 555 11.85 -3.49 9.18
C ILE A 555 11.71 -4.88 9.83
N CYS A 556 12.20 -5.03 11.07
CA CYS A 556 12.15 -6.30 11.79
C CYS A 556 10.72 -6.71 12.19
N ASN A 557 9.91 -5.77 12.67
CA ASN A 557 8.51 -6.03 13.01
C ASN A 557 7.68 -6.41 11.79
N GLU A 558 7.87 -5.72 10.67
CA GLU A 558 7.20 -6.06 9.40
C GLU A 558 7.65 -7.43 8.88
N ALA A 559 8.96 -7.72 8.90
CA ALA A 559 9.46 -9.04 8.50
C ALA A 559 8.86 -10.16 9.36
N LYS A 560 8.81 -9.97 10.69
CA LYS A 560 8.15 -10.91 11.63
C LYS A 560 6.69 -11.17 11.26
N LEU A 561 5.93 -10.12 10.98
CA LEU A 561 4.51 -10.23 10.63
C LEU A 561 4.27 -10.75 9.22
N LEU A 562 5.26 -10.72 8.33
CA LEU A 562 5.12 -11.11 6.93
C LEU A 562 5.84 -12.40 6.58
N ASN A 563 6.40 -13.13 7.54
CA ASN A 563 7.05 -14.43 7.29
C ASN A 563 6.59 -15.48 8.30
N PRO A 564 6.53 -16.77 7.90
CA PRO A 564 6.25 -17.86 8.83
C PRO A 564 7.40 -18.04 9.83
N MET A 565 7.06 -18.24 11.10
CA MET A 565 8.02 -18.46 12.18
C MET A 565 7.78 -19.82 12.82
N VAL A 566 8.70 -20.75 12.65
CA VAL A 566 8.61 -22.08 13.25
C VAL A 566 9.56 -22.11 14.45
N ALA A 567 9.05 -22.45 15.64
CA ALA A 567 9.95 -22.67 16.77
C ALA A 567 11.04 -23.67 16.37
N ARG A 568 12.29 -23.36 16.70
CA ARG A 568 13.37 -24.35 16.65
C ARG A 568 13.31 -25.25 17.87
N HIS A 569 13.71 -26.51 17.72
CA HIS A 569 13.83 -27.40 18.87
C HIS A 569 15.02 -26.93 19.71
N PRO A 570 14.88 -26.74 21.03
CA PRO A 570 15.99 -26.26 21.86
C PRO A 570 17.23 -27.17 21.79
N ASP A 571 17.03 -28.47 21.61
CA ASP A 571 18.12 -29.46 21.53
C ASP A 571 18.67 -29.71 20.11
N GLY A 572 18.15 -29.02 19.09
CA GLY A 572 18.45 -29.26 17.67
C GLY A 572 19.58 -28.43 17.06
N ASP A 573 20.47 -27.86 17.88
CA ASP A 573 21.51 -26.88 17.47
C ASP A 573 22.61 -27.41 16.52
N GLY A 574 22.48 -28.61 15.96
CA GLY A 574 23.58 -29.37 15.36
C GLY A 574 24.05 -28.90 13.97
N GLN A 575 23.17 -28.75 12.99
CA GLN A 575 23.57 -28.44 11.61
C GLN A 575 22.41 -27.72 10.91
N ALA A 576 22.66 -26.52 10.40
CA ALA A 576 21.76 -25.95 9.41
C ALA A 576 21.73 -26.95 8.24
N PRO A 577 20.56 -27.44 7.79
CA PRO A 577 20.50 -28.23 6.57
C PRO A 577 21.18 -27.43 5.46
N ASP A 578 22.05 -28.09 4.69
CA ASP A 578 22.74 -27.46 3.56
C ASP A 578 21.67 -26.82 2.65
N ALA A 579 21.66 -25.49 2.58
CA ALA A 579 20.59 -24.68 1.99
C ALA A 579 20.44 -24.89 0.46
N ARG A 580 21.19 -25.82 -0.12
CA ARG A 580 21.10 -26.26 -1.52
C ARG A 580 19.88 -27.11 -1.82
N GLY A 581 19.15 -27.58 -0.80
CA GLY A 581 17.79 -28.07 -1.00
C GLY A 581 16.91 -26.91 -1.47
N LYS A 582 16.79 -26.72 -2.78
CA LYS A 582 15.81 -25.79 -3.35
C LYS A 582 14.48 -26.08 -2.66
N LEU A 583 13.94 -25.10 -1.94
CA LEU A 583 12.50 -25.03 -1.69
C LEU A 583 11.88 -25.22 -3.07
N ALA A 584 11.36 -26.42 -3.34
CA ALA A 584 10.60 -26.65 -4.55
C ALA A 584 9.48 -25.62 -4.46
N SER A 585 9.51 -24.62 -5.33
CA SER A 585 8.35 -23.79 -5.63
C SER A 585 7.34 -24.72 -6.28
N GLY A 586 6.72 -25.55 -5.44
CA GLY A 586 5.58 -26.36 -5.82
C GLY A 586 4.48 -25.38 -6.14
N THR A 587 4.42 -24.95 -7.40
CA THR A 587 3.21 -24.39 -7.96
C THR A 587 2.16 -25.47 -7.77
N VAL A 588 1.32 -25.31 -6.76
CA VAL A 588 0.09 -26.10 -6.65
C VAL A 588 -0.76 -25.61 -7.80
N ILE A 589 -0.66 -26.28 -8.94
CA ILE A 589 -1.56 -26.10 -10.07
C ILE A 589 -2.89 -26.68 -9.59
N VAL A 590 -3.74 -25.80 -9.06
CA VAL A 590 -5.14 -26.15 -8.79
C VAL A 590 -5.80 -26.30 -10.16
N HIS A 591 -5.90 -27.54 -10.66
CA HIS A 591 -6.77 -27.82 -11.78
C HIS A 591 -8.21 -27.47 -11.36
N GLU A 592 -8.80 -26.52 -12.08
CA GLU A 592 -10.07 -25.86 -11.72
C GLU A 592 -11.32 -26.73 -12.02
N GLU A 593 -11.15 -27.91 -12.59
CA GLU A 593 -12.25 -28.79 -12.99
C GLU A 593 -12.12 -30.15 -12.27
N ASP A 594 -12.90 -30.30 -11.19
CA ASP A 594 -13.30 -31.56 -10.57
C ASP A 594 -12.20 -32.50 -10.00
N GLY A 595 -11.75 -32.27 -8.75
CA GLY A 595 -11.08 -33.35 -7.98
C GLY A 595 -10.10 -32.97 -6.87
N LEU A 596 -10.40 -32.01 -5.98
CA LEU A 596 -9.46 -31.57 -4.93
C LEU A 596 -9.76 -32.16 -3.55
N VAL A 597 -9.50 -33.46 -3.38
CA VAL A 597 -9.24 -34.10 -2.06
C VAL A 597 -8.10 -35.13 -2.14
N SER A 598 -7.70 -35.61 -3.33
CA SER A 598 -6.72 -36.70 -3.47
C SER A 598 -5.26 -36.29 -3.26
N GLU A 599 -4.84 -35.11 -3.74
CA GLU A 599 -3.40 -34.80 -3.87
C GLU A 599 -2.71 -34.28 -2.58
N VAL A 600 -3.47 -33.72 -1.64
CA VAL A 600 -2.91 -33.24 -0.37
C VAL A 600 -2.52 -34.40 0.55
N ALA A 601 -3.16 -35.57 0.39
CA ALA A 601 -2.83 -36.77 1.15
C ALA A 601 -1.60 -37.51 0.60
N GLU A 602 -1.42 -37.51 -0.72
CA GLU A 602 -0.36 -38.30 -1.38
C GLU A 602 1.06 -37.75 -1.13
N LYS A 603 1.21 -36.43 -0.93
CA LYS A 603 2.50 -35.82 -0.55
C LYS A 603 2.82 -35.89 0.95
N CYS A 604 1.91 -36.38 1.78
CA CYS A 604 2.16 -36.62 3.21
C CYS A 604 2.54 -38.09 3.50
N GLY A 605 2.70 -38.93 2.48
CA GLY A 605 2.93 -40.37 2.61
C GLY A 605 4.40 -40.82 2.51
N THR A 606 4.89 -41.36 3.63
CA THR A 606 5.79 -42.53 3.78
C THR A 606 7.30 -42.50 3.49
N ASP A 607 7.93 -41.41 3.04
CA ASP A 607 9.41 -41.37 3.04
C ASP A 607 9.96 -40.93 4.41
N GLU A 608 9.92 -41.84 5.39
CA GLU A 608 10.45 -41.63 6.75
C GLU A 608 12.00 -41.56 6.82
N SER A 609 12.73 -41.81 5.72
CA SER A 609 14.19 -41.98 5.76
C SER A 609 15.03 -40.84 5.18
N ASN A 610 14.45 -39.76 4.65
CA ASN A 610 15.23 -38.62 4.14
C ASN A 610 14.77 -37.32 4.80
N GLY A 611 15.72 -36.44 5.15
CA GLY A 611 15.57 -35.26 6.01
C GLY A 611 14.65 -34.11 5.52
N ASP A 612 13.60 -34.40 4.76
CA ASP A 612 12.60 -33.45 4.25
C ASP A 612 11.54 -33.05 5.31
N GLY A 613 11.68 -33.48 6.57
CA GLY A 613 10.68 -33.28 7.62
C GLY A 613 10.32 -31.82 7.97
N MET A 614 11.15 -30.83 7.60
CA MET A 614 10.89 -29.42 7.94
C MET A 614 9.88 -28.70 7.04
N THR A 615 9.75 -29.07 5.76
CA THR A 615 8.75 -28.43 4.88
C THR A 615 7.31 -28.70 5.35
N SER A 616 7.11 -29.76 6.14
CA SER A 616 5.81 -30.13 6.73
C SER A 616 5.27 -29.14 7.79
N LEU A 617 6.06 -28.15 8.21
CA LEU A 617 5.71 -27.22 9.29
C LEU A 617 5.21 -25.86 8.82
N ILE A 618 5.37 -25.52 7.53
CA ILE A 618 4.87 -24.28 6.94
C ILE A 618 3.46 -24.52 6.41
N LEU A 619 2.53 -23.58 6.64
CA LEU A 619 1.17 -23.68 6.14
C LEU A 619 1.14 -23.65 4.60
N PRO A 620 0.27 -24.44 3.96
CA PRO A 620 0.11 -24.40 2.50
C PRO A 620 -0.20 -22.99 1.99
N GLY A 621 0.63 -22.49 1.07
CA GLY A 621 0.50 -21.17 0.45
C GLY A 621 1.15 -20.02 1.21
N ASP A 622 1.75 -20.27 2.38
CA ASP A 622 2.66 -19.34 3.04
C ASP A 622 3.97 -19.25 2.24
N GLU A 623 4.51 -18.04 2.14
CA GLU A 623 5.71 -17.73 1.36
C GLU A 623 6.62 -16.76 2.13
N GLY A 624 7.89 -16.68 1.74
CA GLY A 624 8.85 -15.75 2.31
C GLY A 624 8.74 -14.35 1.69
N PHE A 625 8.86 -13.33 2.53
CA PHE A 625 8.84 -11.93 2.13
C PHE A 625 10.06 -11.19 2.66
N ASP A 626 10.67 -10.42 1.77
CA ASP A 626 11.81 -9.58 2.05
C ASP A 626 11.33 -8.16 2.32
N VAL A 627 11.74 -7.61 3.46
CA VAL A 627 11.40 -6.27 3.90
C VAL A 627 12.68 -5.45 4.01
N GLY A 628 12.77 -4.32 3.33
CA GLY A 628 13.93 -3.45 3.40
C GLY A 628 13.61 -1.97 3.28
N GLN A 629 14.54 -1.11 3.70
CA GLN A 629 14.46 0.33 3.47
C GLN A 629 15.57 0.75 2.51
N ASN A 630 15.22 1.54 1.49
CA ASN A 630 16.21 2.07 0.56
C ASN A 630 17.09 3.12 1.26
N PRO A 631 18.43 3.06 1.07
CA PRO A 631 19.30 4.15 1.47
C PRO A 631 18.96 5.41 0.64
N LYS A 632 19.36 6.59 1.12
CA LYS A 632 19.13 7.90 0.50
C LYS A 632 19.54 7.92 -0.96
N VAL A 633 20.72 7.39 -1.30
CA VAL A 633 21.21 7.31 -2.69
C VAL A 633 20.35 6.43 -3.59
N GLY A 634 19.71 5.41 -3.03
CA GLY A 634 18.87 4.44 -3.73
C GLY A 634 17.38 4.78 -3.73
N SER A 635 16.96 5.82 -2.99
CA SER A 635 15.56 6.18 -2.81
C SER A 635 15.18 7.42 -3.62
N SER A 636 14.15 7.30 -4.45
CA SER A 636 13.52 8.45 -5.13
C SER A 636 12.53 9.22 -4.22
N ILE A 637 12.22 8.70 -3.03
CA ILE A 637 11.24 9.25 -2.11
C ILE A 637 11.93 9.59 -0.79
N GLY A 638 12.23 10.88 -0.59
CA GLY A 638 12.87 11.38 0.62
C GLY A 638 11.91 11.83 1.72
N ALA A 639 10.75 12.37 1.33
CA ALA A 639 9.84 13.06 2.25
C ALA A 639 9.13 12.13 3.25
N THR A 640 8.99 10.85 2.91
CA THR A 640 8.17 9.90 3.67
C THR A 640 8.89 8.58 3.86
N GLN A 641 9.11 8.19 5.12
CA GLN A 641 9.74 6.94 5.50
C GLN A 641 8.86 5.76 5.06
N HIS A 642 9.48 4.82 4.35
CA HIS A 642 8.79 3.64 3.88
C HIS A 642 9.76 2.47 3.74
N THR A 643 9.22 1.28 3.87
CA THR A 643 9.90 0.03 3.52
C THR A 643 9.33 -0.51 2.23
N GLN A 644 10.15 -1.25 1.51
CA GLN A 644 9.81 -1.99 0.32
C GLN A 644 9.65 -3.46 0.74
N ILE A 645 8.59 -4.10 0.25
CA ILE A 645 8.23 -5.47 0.61
C ILE A 645 7.96 -6.24 -0.67
N TRP A 646 8.59 -7.39 -0.87
CA TRP A 646 8.28 -8.24 -2.02
C TRP A 646 8.55 -9.72 -1.70
N ARG A 647 8.08 -10.61 -2.58
CA ARG A 647 8.32 -12.05 -2.45
C ARG A 647 9.81 -12.35 -2.52
N GLY A 648 10.35 -12.98 -1.48
CA GLY A 648 11.71 -13.49 -1.45
C GLY A 648 12.18 -13.81 -0.03
N GLY A 649 13.07 -14.79 0.07
CA GLY A 649 13.78 -15.17 1.30
C GLY A 649 15.28 -15.28 1.08
N LEU A 650 16.00 -15.75 2.10
CA LEU A 650 17.46 -15.90 2.04
C LEU A 650 17.93 -16.75 0.84
N ALA A 651 17.19 -17.81 0.52
CA ALA A 651 17.51 -18.73 -0.59
C ALA A 651 17.43 -18.08 -1.97
N ASP A 652 16.70 -16.98 -2.12
CA ASP A 652 16.53 -16.28 -3.39
C ASP A 652 17.68 -15.31 -3.71
N TYR A 653 18.56 -15.04 -2.74
CA TYR A 653 19.62 -14.03 -2.85
C TYR A 653 21.01 -14.63 -2.62
N PRO A 654 21.71 -15.08 -3.67
CA PRO A 654 23.03 -15.70 -3.55
C PRO A 654 24.06 -14.86 -2.78
N VAL A 655 24.05 -13.54 -2.98
CA VAL A 655 24.90 -12.60 -2.24
C VAL A 655 24.70 -12.65 -0.72
N TYR A 656 23.48 -12.91 -0.25
CA TYR A 656 23.19 -13.05 1.17
C TYR A 656 23.41 -14.46 1.70
N GLN A 657 23.65 -15.44 0.84
CA GLN A 657 24.06 -16.79 1.23
C GLN A 657 25.57 -16.92 1.46
N LEU A 658 26.37 -15.93 1.07
CA LEU A 658 27.80 -15.88 1.38
C LEU A 658 28.06 -15.94 2.88
N HIS A 659 29.16 -16.58 3.29
CA HIS A 659 29.58 -16.67 4.68
C HIS A 659 31.02 -16.18 4.83
N SER A 660 31.36 -15.66 6.00
CA SER A 660 32.77 -15.39 6.31
C SER A 660 33.53 -16.70 6.48
N VAL A 661 34.86 -16.65 6.32
CA VAL A 661 35.74 -17.81 6.57
C VAL A 661 35.59 -18.33 8.00
N ALA A 662 35.35 -17.44 8.97
CA ALA A 662 35.14 -17.82 10.36
C ALA A 662 33.73 -18.35 10.64
N GLY A 663 32.79 -18.18 9.69
CA GLY A 663 31.38 -18.46 9.84
C GLY A 663 30.67 -17.54 10.84
N ALA A 664 29.35 -17.72 10.93
CA ALA A 664 28.52 -17.01 11.89
C ALA A 664 28.79 -17.49 13.33
N ARG A 665 29.04 -16.55 14.24
CA ARG A 665 29.28 -16.84 15.67
C ARG A 665 28.00 -16.69 16.47
N ARG A 666 27.75 -17.62 17.41
CA ARG A 666 26.62 -17.51 18.33
C ARG A 666 26.88 -16.43 19.37
N GLU A 667 25.92 -15.53 19.56
CA GLU A 667 25.99 -14.41 20.51
C GLU A 667 24.94 -14.61 21.62
N PRO A 668 25.34 -15.05 22.84
CA PRO A 668 24.41 -15.31 23.94
C PRO A 668 23.55 -14.11 24.32
N GLY A 669 24.14 -12.91 24.35
CA GLY A 669 23.43 -11.64 24.63
C GLY A 669 22.39 -11.24 23.59
N LEU A 670 22.33 -11.95 22.46
CA LEU A 670 21.32 -11.80 21.41
C LEU A 670 20.31 -12.95 21.42
N GLY A 671 20.09 -13.59 22.56
CA GLY A 671 19.19 -14.74 22.68
C GLY A 671 19.70 -15.96 21.90
N GLY A 672 21.02 -16.07 21.73
CA GLY A 672 21.64 -17.14 20.96
C GLY A 672 21.57 -16.96 19.45
N ALA A 673 21.21 -15.77 18.95
CA ALA A 673 21.33 -15.45 17.52
C ALA A 673 22.78 -15.61 17.03
N ARG A 674 22.96 -15.86 15.73
CA ARG A 674 24.29 -15.97 15.12
C ARG A 674 24.60 -14.72 14.31
N VAL A 675 25.78 -14.14 14.50
CA VAL A 675 26.23 -12.96 13.77
C VAL A 675 27.43 -13.31 12.90
N ASP A 676 27.35 -12.94 11.62
CA ASP A 676 28.42 -13.11 10.62
C ASP A 676 28.80 -11.75 10.03
N ILE A 677 30.09 -11.52 9.82
CA ILE A 677 30.63 -10.33 9.13
C ILE A 677 31.17 -10.82 7.79
N VAL A 678 30.40 -10.65 6.74
CA VAL A 678 30.63 -11.31 5.45
C VAL A 678 31.26 -10.33 4.47
N PRO A 679 32.52 -10.55 4.03
CA PRO A 679 33.09 -9.82 2.90
C PRO A 679 32.36 -10.22 1.61
N VAL A 680 31.85 -9.22 0.91
CA VAL A 680 31.08 -9.37 -0.34
C VAL A 680 31.87 -8.87 -1.54
N GLY A 681 32.71 -7.84 -1.38
CA GLY A 681 33.54 -7.32 -2.47
C GLY A 681 34.46 -8.36 -3.08
N ALA A 682 34.89 -8.10 -4.31
CA ALA A 682 35.94 -8.88 -4.96
C ALA A 682 37.33 -8.42 -4.53
N ALA A 683 37.49 -7.12 -4.25
CA ALA A 683 38.80 -6.51 -4.04
C ALA A 683 39.07 -6.04 -2.59
N SER A 684 38.04 -5.93 -1.74
CA SER A 684 38.19 -5.33 -0.41
C SER A 684 37.33 -6.00 0.64
N GLU A 685 37.90 -6.21 1.84
CA GLU A 685 37.18 -6.69 3.02
C GLU A 685 36.18 -5.67 3.59
N ASP A 686 36.30 -4.39 3.20
CA ASP A 686 35.40 -3.33 3.62
C ASP A 686 34.08 -3.29 2.85
N ALA A 687 34.02 -3.96 1.70
CA ALA A 687 32.77 -4.23 1.01
C ALA A 687 32.07 -5.39 1.75
N VAL A 688 31.41 -5.05 2.84
CA VAL A 688 30.96 -5.99 3.88
C VAL A 688 29.46 -5.91 4.10
N LEU A 689 28.86 -7.03 4.52
CA LEU A 689 27.55 -7.05 5.15
C LEU A 689 27.62 -7.72 6.52
N VAL A 690 26.74 -7.32 7.43
CA VAL A 690 26.51 -7.99 8.70
C VAL A 690 25.23 -8.81 8.57
N LYS A 691 25.33 -10.10 8.87
CA LYS A 691 24.22 -11.05 8.82
C LYS A 691 23.88 -11.51 10.23
N VAL A 692 22.64 -11.26 10.68
CA VAL A 692 22.13 -11.73 11.98
C VAL A 692 21.07 -12.79 11.74
N LEU A 693 21.40 -14.05 12.01
CA LEU A 693 20.47 -15.17 11.94
C LEU A 693 19.81 -15.36 13.32
N CYS A 694 18.49 -15.23 13.39
CA CYS A 694 17.74 -15.25 14.65
C CYS A 694 16.39 -15.96 14.50
N SER A 695 15.76 -16.32 15.61
CA SER A 695 14.40 -16.87 15.63
C SER A 695 13.32 -15.79 15.64
N ASP A 696 13.61 -14.62 16.21
CA ASP A 696 12.72 -13.47 16.26
C ASP A 696 13.51 -12.18 15.96
N PRO A 697 13.35 -11.56 14.78
CA PRO A 697 14.05 -10.34 14.42
C PRO A 697 13.52 -9.13 15.22
N ALA A 698 12.31 -9.23 15.78
CA ALA A 698 11.71 -8.19 16.60
C ALA A 698 12.12 -8.27 18.07
N ALA A 699 13.00 -9.22 18.45
CA ALA A 699 13.52 -9.30 19.81
C ALA A 699 14.26 -8.00 20.19
N PRO A 700 13.96 -7.38 21.35
CA PRO A 700 14.58 -6.11 21.74
C PRO A 700 16.11 -6.14 21.80
N ALA A 701 16.72 -7.29 22.10
CA ALA A 701 18.18 -7.45 22.07
C ALA A 701 18.75 -7.28 20.65
N ILE A 702 18.09 -7.89 19.65
CA ILE A 702 18.47 -7.79 18.23
C ILE A 702 18.31 -6.35 17.74
N GLN A 703 17.17 -5.71 18.05
CA GLN A 703 16.91 -4.33 17.64
C GLN A 703 17.87 -3.33 18.27
N ARG A 704 18.23 -3.50 19.55
CA ARG A 704 19.23 -2.66 20.24
C ARG A 704 20.62 -2.85 19.65
N PHE A 705 21.01 -4.09 19.37
CA PHE A 705 22.29 -4.41 18.73
C PHE A 705 22.40 -3.76 17.35
N LEU A 706 21.40 -3.95 16.48
CA LEU A 706 21.42 -3.38 15.14
C LEU A 706 21.36 -1.84 15.14
N SER A 707 20.55 -1.25 16.03
CA SER A 707 20.48 0.20 16.21
C SER A 707 21.80 0.76 16.75
N GLY A 708 22.44 0.07 17.68
CA GLY A 708 23.76 0.42 18.20
C GLY A 708 24.84 0.34 17.12
N LEU A 709 24.83 -0.72 16.31
CA LEU A 709 25.75 -0.88 15.19
C LEU A 709 25.58 0.24 14.15
N LYS A 710 24.33 0.57 13.79
CA LYS A 710 24.02 1.73 12.94
C LYS A 710 24.68 3.00 13.49
N ARG A 711 24.49 3.30 14.78
CA ARG A 711 25.05 4.51 15.41
C ARG A 711 26.58 4.51 15.40
N ALA A 712 27.20 3.36 15.67
CA ALA A 712 28.66 3.24 15.62
C ALA A 712 29.21 3.54 14.22
N LEU A 713 28.54 3.03 13.17
CA LEU A 713 28.91 3.29 11.77
C LEU A 713 28.69 4.76 11.39
N LEU A 714 27.51 5.31 11.66
CA LEU A 714 27.22 6.72 11.36
C LEU A 714 28.18 7.65 12.12
N GLY A 715 28.43 7.40 13.40
CA GLY A 715 29.36 8.19 14.20
C GLY A 715 30.80 8.13 13.69
N HIS A 716 31.24 6.97 13.19
CA HIS A 716 32.58 6.84 12.62
C HIS A 716 32.78 7.63 11.33
N TYR A 717 31.79 7.63 10.44
CA TYR A 717 31.87 8.30 9.13
C TYR A 717 31.38 9.76 9.14
N GLY A 718 30.99 10.31 10.28
CA GLY A 718 30.54 11.70 10.39
C GLY A 718 29.07 11.93 10.02
N GLY A 719 28.23 10.91 10.15
CA GLY A 719 26.77 10.98 10.02
C GLY A 719 26.22 10.52 8.67
N ALA A 720 24.91 10.68 8.50
CA ALA A 720 24.16 10.18 7.34
C ALA A 720 24.50 10.87 6.01
N GLN A 721 25.28 11.96 6.05
CA GLN A 721 25.74 12.67 4.86
C GLN A 721 26.90 11.97 4.16
N HIS A 722 27.61 11.07 4.86
CA HIS A 722 28.79 10.37 4.35
C HIS A 722 28.61 8.86 4.29
N CYS A 723 27.82 8.28 5.20
CA CYS A 723 27.51 6.86 5.26
C CYS A 723 26.02 6.67 5.48
N ASP A 724 25.41 5.77 4.74
CA ASP A 724 24.04 5.32 4.94
C ASP A 724 24.02 3.79 5.03
N LEU A 725 22.85 3.21 5.30
CA LEU A 725 22.69 1.80 5.58
C LEU A 725 21.55 1.22 4.76
N LEU A 726 21.85 0.15 4.03
CA LEU A 726 20.80 -0.77 3.59
C LEU A 726 20.55 -1.77 4.74
N VAL A 727 19.31 -1.82 5.20
CA VAL A 727 18.86 -2.83 6.17
C VAL A 727 17.70 -3.61 5.58
N LYS A 728 17.78 -4.93 5.67
CA LYS A 728 16.77 -5.86 5.18
C LYS A 728 16.53 -6.97 6.21
N ALA A 729 15.30 -7.46 6.30
CA ALA A 729 14.93 -8.62 7.10
C ALA A 729 14.01 -9.53 6.28
N MET A 730 14.27 -10.83 6.32
CA MET A 730 13.55 -11.84 5.53
C MET A 730 13.57 -13.20 6.24
N GLY A 731 12.68 -14.10 5.84
CA GLY A 731 12.71 -15.49 6.30
C GLY A 731 13.97 -16.23 5.83
N ASP A 732 14.51 -17.11 6.68
CA ASP A 732 15.68 -17.95 6.35
C ASP A 732 15.33 -19.26 5.63
N GLY A 733 14.04 -19.51 5.37
CA GLY A 733 13.52 -20.71 4.72
C GLY A 733 13.26 -21.88 5.66
N VAL A 734 13.71 -21.82 6.91
CA VAL A 734 13.53 -22.88 7.94
C VAL A 734 12.79 -22.38 9.17
N GLY A 735 11.96 -21.34 9.00
CA GLY A 735 11.13 -20.75 10.05
C GLY A 735 11.88 -19.83 11.01
N GLY A 736 13.14 -19.48 10.73
CA GLY A 736 13.85 -18.38 11.36
C GLY A 736 13.94 -17.17 10.42
N PHE A 737 14.83 -16.25 10.77
CA PHE A 737 15.00 -14.98 10.09
C PHE A 737 16.47 -14.66 9.89
N VAL A 738 16.72 -13.86 8.86
CA VAL A 738 18.00 -13.20 8.65
C VAL A 738 17.78 -11.71 8.54
N VAL A 739 18.55 -10.95 9.30
CA VAL A 739 18.65 -9.49 9.16
C VAL A 739 20.01 -9.16 8.54
N VAL A 740 19.99 -8.46 7.42
CA VAL A 740 21.18 -8.03 6.69
C VAL A 740 21.33 -6.52 6.85
N LEU A 741 22.51 -6.08 7.28
CA LEU A 741 22.89 -4.67 7.37
C LEU A 741 24.14 -4.44 6.53
N VAL A 742 24.07 -3.48 5.61
CA VAL A 742 25.17 -3.13 4.70
C VAL A 742 25.52 -1.65 4.91
N PRO A 743 26.74 -1.32 5.39
CA PRO A 743 27.24 0.05 5.35
C PRO A 743 27.54 0.47 3.91
N LEU A 744 27.02 1.63 3.52
CA LEU A 744 27.13 2.16 2.16
C LEU A 744 27.61 3.61 2.19
N ALA A 745 28.53 3.94 1.30
CA ALA A 745 28.96 5.32 1.13
C ALA A 745 27.79 6.14 0.56
N GLN A 746 27.63 7.36 1.07
CA GLN A 746 26.65 8.29 0.50
C GLN A 746 27.22 8.87 -0.81
N LEU A 747 26.80 8.28 -1.93
CA LEU A 747 27.32 8.68 -3.25
C LEU A 747 26.78 10.06 -3.68
N GLU A 748 27.59 10.75 -4.46
CA GLU A 748 27.25 12.01 -5.10
C GLU A 748 26.90 11.76 -6.57
N LYS A 749 25.79 12.35 -7.02
CA LYS A 749 25.38 12.27 -8.42
C LYS A 749 26.21 13.28 -9.22
N GLY A 750 27.14 12.80 -10.04
CA GLY A 750 27.94 13.64 -10.94
C GLY A 750 27.15 14.04 -12.19
N ASN A 751 27.69 15.03 -12.91
CA ASN A 751 27.21 15.35 -14.25
C ASN A 751 27.58 14.21 -15.22
N ALA A 752 26.70 13.93 -16.17
CA ALA A 752 27.05 13.05 -17.29
C ALA A 752 28.30 13.59 -17.99
N PRO A 753 29.26 12.74 -18.42
CA PRO A 753 29.17 11.28 -18.51
C PRO A 753 29.63 10.51 -17.26
N HIS A 754 30.12 11.18 -16.22
CA HIS A 754 30.90 10.55 -15.14
C HIS A 754 30.08 9.72 -14.12
N GLY A 755 28.76 9.66 -14.26
CA GLY A 755 27.88 8.84 -13.43
C GLY A 755 27.89 9.27 -11.97
N TYR A 756 28.03 8.31 -11.05
CA TYR A 756 28.10 8.55 -9.60
C TYR A 756 29.54 8.58 -9.10
N PHE A 757 29.77 9.37 -8.05
CA PHE A 757 31.05 9.50 -7.37
C PHE A 757 30.92 9.00 -5.92
N ASN A 758 31.85 8.14 -5.50
CA ASN A 758 31.99 7.75 -4.10
C ASN A 758 33.03 8.66 -3.43
N PRO A 759 32.62 9.60 -2.55
CA PRO A 759 33.55 10.53 -1.91
C PRO A 759 34.53 9.85 -0.94
N LEU A 760 34.16 8.71 -0.34
CA LEU A 760 35.02 7.98 0.59
C LEU A 760 36.13 7.21 -0.15
N LEU A 761 35.86 6.71 -1.36
CA LEU A 761 36.85 6.06 -2.21
C LEU A 761 37.61 7.04 -3.12
N LYS A 762 37.08 8.25 -3.29
CA LYS A 762 37.52 9.21 -4.32
C LYS A 762 37.51 8.58 -5.72
N ALA A 763 36.46 7.83 -6.02
CA ALA A 763 36.35 7.05 -7.25
C ALA A 763 34.99 7.23 -7.92
N HIS A 764 34.98 7.13 -9.25
CA HIS A 764 33.78 7.19 -10.09
C HIS A 764 33.29 5.80 -10.44
N GLN A 765 31.97 5.67 -10.60
CA GLN A 765 31.29 4.46 -11.02
C GLN A 765 31.92 3.80 -12.27
N ALA A 766 32.34 4.61 -13.26
CA ALA A 766 32.94 4.12 -14.50
C ALA A 766 34.24 3.33 -14.28
N GLN A 767 34.99 3.62 -13.20
CA GLN A 767 36.23 2.91 -12.87
C GLN A 767 35.97 1.47 -12.39
N PHE A 768 34.72 1.13 -12.08
CA PHE A 768 34.28 -0.20 -11.64
C PHE A 768 33.45 -0.93 -12.72
N ASP A 769 33.28 -0.34 -13.90
CA ASP A 769 32.52 -0.93 -15.01
C ASP A 769 31.11 -1.39 -14.58
N LEU A 770 30.35 -0.44 -14.02
CA LEU A 770 29.04 -0.70 -13.40
C LEU A 770 27.89 -0.21 -14.25
N ALA A 771 26.98 -1.14 -14.59
CA ALA A 771 25.72 -0.83 -15.27
C ALA A 771 24.70 -0.11 -14.38
N VAL A 772 24.78 -0.30 -13.05
CA VAL A 772 23.92 0.37 -12.06
C VAL A 772 24.75 1.22 -11.10
N PRO A 773 24.23 2.38 -10.66
CA PRO A 773 25.05 3.36 -9.97
C PRO A 773 25.19 3.18 -8.46
N CYS A 774 24.26 2.48 -7.82
CA CYS A 774 24.15 2.45 -6.38
C CYS A 774 23.46 1.18 -5.90
N ILE A 775 23.63 0.87 -4.62
CA ILE A 775 22.86 -0.17 -3.94
C ILE A 775 21.55 0.44 -3.41
N ASP A 776 20.45 -0.20 -3.77
CA ASP A 776 19.14 -0.06 -3.13
C ASP A 776 18.66 -1.45 -2.68
N THR A 777 17.45 -1.54 -2.13
CA THR A 777 16.91 -2.80 -1.63
C THR A 777 16.90 -3.91 -2.68
N GLY A 778 16.67 -3.61 -3.97
CA GLY A 778 16.66 -4.61 -5.04
C GLY A 778 18.05 -4.86 -5.61
N LYS A 779 18.80 -3.79 -5.91
CA LYS A 779 20.12 -3.90 -6.53
C LYS A 779 21.15 -4.58 -5.63
N GLY A 780 21.05 -4.36 -4.31
CA GLY A 780 21.93 -4.99 -3.32
C GLY A 780 21.77 -6.51 -3.23
N CYS A 781 20.63 -7.07 -3.66
CA CYS A 781 20.40 -8.51 -3.70
C CYS A 781 20.44 -9.09 -5.13
N GLY A 782 20.95 -8.33 -6.10
CA GLY A 782 21.10 -8.79 -7.49
C GLY A 782 19.87 -8.58 -8.39
N VAL A 783 18.86 -7.81 -7.98
CA VAL A 783 17.69 -7.51 -8.83
C VAL A 783 17.90 -6.16 -9.53
N TRP A 784 18.31 -6.17 -10.79
CA TRP A 784 18.73 -4.98 -11.53
C TRP A 784 17.76 -4.64 -12.65
N MET A 785 17.44 -3.36 -12.80
CA MET A 785 16.62 -2.86 -13.90
C MET A 785 17.52 -2.18 -14.92
N LEU A 786 17.62 -2.74 -16.12
CA LEU A 786 18.51 -2.25 -17.17
C LEU A 786 17.70 -1.91 -18.44
N ASN A 787 17.99 -0.73 -19.00
CA ASN A 787 17.39 -0.25 -20.24
C ASN A 787 18.30 -0.47 -21.46
N ASN A 788 19.62 -0.58 -21.24
CA ASN A 788 20.61 -0.76 -22.29
C ASN A 788 20.86 -2.27 -22.52
N LEU A 789 20.76 -2.71 -23.77
CA LEU A 789 20.90 -4.12 -24.15
C LEU A 789 22.32 -4.66 -23.95
N GLU A 790 23.35 -3.86 -24.25
CA GLU A 790 24.76 -4.23 -24.09
C GLU A 790 25.10 -4.43 -22.61
N HIS A 791 24.74 -3.47 -21.75
CA HIS A 791 24.90 -3.61 -20.30
C HIS A 791 24.15 -4.84 -19.77
N LYS A 792 22.95 -5.11 -20.28
CA LYS A 792 22.18 -6.30 -19.92
C LYS A 792 22.93 -7.58 -20.27
N GLN A 793 23.47 -7.69 -21.49
CA GLN A 793 24.23 -8.87 -21.92
C GLN A 793 25.49 -9.07 -21.06
N GLN A 794 26.24 -8.00 -20.84
CA GLN A 794 27.44 -8.00 -20.00
C GLN A 794 27.14 -8.48 -18.57
N CYS A 795 26.08 -7.96 -17.96
CA CYS A 795 25.72 -8.33 -16.59
C CYS A 795 25.19 -9.77 -16.49
N LEU A 796 24.49 -10.27 -17.50
CA LEU A 796 23.98 -11.66 -17.52
C LEU A 796 25.10 -12.70 -17.67
N GLN A 797 26.20 -12.36 -18.33
CA GLN A 797 27.38 -13.22 -18.48
C GLN A 797 28.24 -13.31 -17.21
N ASN A 798 28.15 -12.33 -16.31
CA ASN A 798 28.96 -12.26 -15.10
C ASN A 798 28.16 -11.62 -13.95
N GLY A 799 27.13 -12.33 -13.47
CA GLY A 799 26.21 -11.83 -12.46
C GLY A 799 26.91 -11.56 -11.13
N GLU A 800 27.61 -12.55 -10.60
CA GLU A 800 28.37 -12.47 -9.35
C GLU A 800 29.39 -11.34 -9.41
N GLY A 801 30.25 -11.33 -10.44
CA GLY A 801 31.28 -10.31 -10.58
C GLY A 801 30.69 -8.90 -10.65
N SER A 802 29.55 -8.72 -11.32
CA SER A 802 28.87 -7.43 -11.42
C SER A 802 28.33 -6.97 -10.05
N VAL A 803 27.70 -7.88 -9.28
CA VAL A 803 27.22 -7.58 -7.92
C VAL A 803 28.40 -7.26 -6.99
N ARG A 804 29.48 -8.04 -7.01
CA ARG A 804 30.66 -7.79 -6.16
C ARG A 804 31.33 -6.45 -6.46
N ARG A 805 31.47 -6.08 -7.75
CA ARG A 805 32.00 -4.77 -8.14
C ARG A 805 31.12 -3.62 -7.65
N LEU A 806 29.79 -3.81 -7.65
CA LEU A 806 28.86 -2.81 -7.11
C LEU A 806 29.09 -2.62 -5.59
N TYR A 807 29.26 -3.72 -4.85
CA TYR A 807 29.61 -3.67 -3.43
C TYR A 807 30.97 -3.02 -3.20
N ASP A 808 31.98 -3.34 -4.00
CA ASP A 808 33.28 -2.67 -3.94
C ASP A 808 33.13 -1.16 -4.16
N PHE A 809 32.38 -0.72 -5.17
CA PHE A 809 32.19 0.71 -5.42
C PHE A 809 31.41 1.42 -4.31
N CYS A 810 30.39 0.78 -3.72
CA CYS A 810 29.55 1.40 -2.70
C CYS A 810 30.10 1.29 -1.26
N ARG A 811 31.23 0.61 -1.05
CA ARG A 811 31.78 0.36 0.29
C ARG A 811 32.20 1.63 1.02
N CYS A 812 32.25 1.53 2.35
CA CYS A 812 32.90 2.50 3.23
C CYS A 812 34.25 1.93 3.70
N PRO A 813 35.40 2.52 3.30
CA PRO A 813 36.72 2.07 3.79
C PRO A 813 36.81 2.04 5.32
N GLY A 814 37.37 0.98 5.88
CA GLY A 814 37.46 0.72 7.32
C GLY A 814 36.20 0.15 7.98
N ALA A 815 35.10 -0.09 7.24
CA ALA A 815 33.83 -0.52 7.83
C ALA A 815 33.96 -1.85 8.58
N TYR A 816 34.75 -2.78 8.05
CA TYR A 816 34.98 -4.08 8.69
C TYR A 816 35.55 -3.94 10.10
N VAL A 817 36.54 -3.04 10.26
CA VAL A 817 37.20 -2.77 11.55
C VAL A 817 36.21 -2.15 12.54
N VAL A 818 35.37 -1.22 12.10
CA VAL A 818 34.35 -0.57 12.94
C VAL A 818 33.33 -1.57 13.43
N ILE A 819 32.81 -2.43 12.53
CA ILE A 819 31.84 -3.48 12.87
C ILE A 819 32.45 -4.46 13.88
N LYS A 820 33.68 -4.92 13.63
CA LYS A 820 34.38 -5.85 14.52
C LYS A 820 34.58 -5.25 15.91
N LYS A 821 35.04 -4.00 15.99
CA LYS A 821 35.21 -3.28 17.26
C LYS A 821 33.89 -3.14 18.02
N TYR A 822 32.80 -2.83 17.31
CA TYR A 822 31.46 -2.75 17.92
C TYR A 822 31.03 -4.10 18.49
N LEU A 823 31.21 -5.19 17.74
CA LEU A 823 30.91 -6.55 18.21
C LEU A 823 31.75 -6.95 19.43
N ASP A 824 33.04 -6.65 19.45
CA ASP A 824 33.90 -6.94 20.59
C ASP A 824 33.47 -6.12 21.82
N THR A 825 33.10 -4.86 21.64
CA THR A 825 32.57 -4.02 22.71
C THR A 825 31.23 -4.55 23.22
N TRP A 826 30.33 -4.98 22.33
CA TRP A 826 29.05 -5.58 22.69
C TRP A 826 29.25 -6.82 23.55
N ARG A 827 30.17 -7.72 23.16
CA ARG A 827 30.49 -8.93 23.91
C ARG A 827 31.04 -8.65 25.30
N GLN A 828 31.83 -7.58 25.46
CA GLN A 828 32.36 -7.19 26.78
C GLN A 828 31.29 -6.60 27.71
N GLN A 829 30.16 -6.14 27.17
CA GLN A 829 29.04 -5.57 27.95
C GLN A 829 28.02 -6.63 28.39
N GLN A 830 28.10 -7.85 27.85
CA GLN A 830 27.29 -9.01 28.27
C GLN A 830 28.05 -9.78 29.35
#